data_AF-H0WYZ7-F1
#
_entry.id   AF-H0WYZ7-F1
#
_cell.length_a   1.000
_cell.length_b   1.000
_cell.length_c   1.000
_cell.angle_alpha   90.00
_cell.angle_beta   90.00
_cell.angle_gamma   90.00
#
_symmetry.space_group_name_H-M   'P 1'
#
loop_
_entity.id
_entity.type
_entity.pdbx_description
1 polymer ?
#
loop_
_entity_poly.entity_id
_entity_poly.type
_entity_poly.pdbx_seq_one_letter_code
_entity_poly.pdbx_strand_id
1 'polypeptide(L)'
;LAAKAVERDREVNSLNSKLLSLQLDIKNLHDVCKRQGKTLQENQLCVEEAMLSHSNSQVQVLTFEESQMEFGSSKQCHLRQLQQLKKKLLALQQELEYRTEELQTSYCSLLQYQSILEKQTSDLVLLHHHCKLKEDEVILYEEEIGNHNGNTGEKLHLAQEQLALAGDKIVSLERSLNLYRDKYQTSLSNIELLECQVKMLEGELSGIISQEPEDKGDHSKVRICSSACLNQEHHETLKRLSEVWQKVSEQDDLIQELRNKLACSNALVLEREETLIKLRTDFASYKALHRHSPSSSEECEDITKILKHLQEQKDSQCLHVEEYQNLVKDLRMELEAVSQQKKNIMKDMMKLELDLHGLREETSAHLERKDKEAAILQCQLQEQQLQFSENQNLAKKKDKLLQEKDEMLHELERKLTQVQNTLMRKEKELEKQQCMLLELEMNAKEAKQCKPKVECCVNMQNELQKLKECLEEAKKQQRLAGEAPAAQQLAQSKEEAALAVNNLEESQRKLQACTFQDKQKTEAIQELHREVQKLQKEATAAEEEKAPIRKRIEELSSELSEALRKFDYSEKEKKQLQKTVAEQDAKINELLDHVRHIQLQLKEQTSLKNKLEDELQEVKLLLEEKREHWKKSKEQEKLLEQELEAVHQEGKKKEKLAKENTRKLEEENENLRADLIHYSAQLESTLSKYNNTQQVVQELNKEIALQKETLMTLQVQLDKALQKEKECLQNMVSKEVFDALSRKSIACQDDLAQALEKLNHATSETKTLQRALAQTQEKKAQLEEEIIAYEERMKRLNIELKKLQAFHQESELEVCAFEKKLEEMANQVVQWQKQHQNDLKMLAAKEEQLREFQDEMATLKRNLLADDKEPCYVPQRCATKDTCKLYRDNDQIMCNMEQWAKEQKIANEKLGNKLREQVKYIAKLTGEKDHLHNVMVHLQQENRKLKSEIEDKKTKSGASRLCTKALCALKPESTSKSKAYNTAGWKAASQDTGQRVDLSKYTGGPHCSGMSAI
;
A
#
# COMPACT_ATOMS: atom_id res chain seq x y z
N LEU A 1 -11.05 8.00 -32.71
CA LEU A 1 -12.50 7.78 -32.55
C LEU A 1 -13.30 8.10 -33.81
N ALA A 2 -13.28 9.34 -34.33
CA ALA A 2 -14.10 9.80 -35.47
C ALA A 2 -14.23 8.81 -36.67
N ALA A 3 -13.13 8.19 -37.12
CA ALA A 3 -13.18 7.25 -38.24
C ALA A 3 -14.17 6.07 -38.04
N LYS A 4 -14.27 5.53 -36.82
CA LYS A 4 -15.21 4.44 -36.48
C LYS A 4 -16.66 4.91 -36.35
N ALA A 5 -16.93 6.21 -36.21
CA ALA A 5 -18.29 6.74 -36.31
C ALA A 5 -18.71 6.78 -37.79
N VAL A 6 -17.85 7.35 -38.65
CA VAL A 6 -18.06 7.44 -40.11
C VAL A 6 -18.26 6.07 -40.77
N GLU A 7 -17.60 5.02 -40.29
CA GLU A 7 -17.87 3.64 -40.76
C GLU A 7 -19.27 3.16 -40.39
N ARG A 8 -19.70 3.31 -39.13
CA ARG A 8 -21.06 2.91 -38.72
C ARG A 8 -22.15 3.71 -39.42
N ASP A 9 -21.95 5.00 -39.64
CA ASP A 9 -22.91 5.83 -40.38
C ASP A 9 -23.08 5.32 -41.82
N ARG A 10 -22.00 4.82 -42.46
CA ARG A 10 -22.08 4.17 -43.79
C ARG A 10 -22.82 2.84 -43.74
N GLU A 11 -22.61 2.03 -42.70
CA GLU A 11 -23.34 0.77 -42.50
C GLU A 11 -24.84 1.00 -42.27
N VAL A 12 -25.19 1.94 -41.38
CA VAL A 12 -26.59 2.33 -41.11
C VAL A 12 -27.26 2.85 -42.38
N ASN A 13 -26.61 3.73 -43.15
CA ASN A 13 -27.15 4.20 -44.43
C ASN A 13 -27.28 3.07 -45.48
N SER A 14 -26.36 2.09 -45.49
CA SER A 14 -26.47 0.90 -46.36
C SER A 14 -27.66 0.02 -45.97
N LEU A 15 -27.89 -0.19 -44.67
CA LEU A 15 -29.03 -0.96 -44.15
C LEU A 15 -30.36 -0.25 -44.43
N ASN A 16 -30.43 1.07 -44.22
CA ASN A 16 -31.62 1.86 -44.49
C ASN A 16 -31.98 1.87 -45.99
N SER A 17 -30.97 1.94 -46.87
CA SER A 17 -31.15 1.78 -48.33
C SER A 17 -31.71 0.39 -48.71
N LYS A 18 -31.24 -0.68 -48.05
CA LYS A 18 -31.75 -2.04 -48.27
C LYS A 18 -33.19 -2.20 -47.77
N LEU A 19 -33.53 -1.60 -46.63
CA LEU A 19 -34.88 -1.58 -46.07
C LEU A 19 -35.88 -0.91 -47.03
N LEU A 20 -35.51 0.24 -47.61
CA LEU A 20 -36.32 0.93 -48.62
C LEU A 20 -36.54 0.09 -49.88
N SER A 21 -35.53 -0.67 -50.34
CA SER A 21 -35.68 -1.62 -51.45
C SER A 21 -36.71 -2.71 -51.12
N LEU A 22 -36.58 -3.34 -49.95
CA LEU A 22 -37.49 -4.41 -49.52
C LEU A 22 -38.94 -3.91 -49.37
N GLN A 23 -39.14 -2.69 -48.86
CA GLN A 23 -40.46 -2.06 -48.80
C GLN A 23 -41.06 -1.82 -50.20
N LEU A 24 -40.23 -1.40 -51.16
CA LEU A 24 -40.65 -1.23 -52.56
C LEU A 24 -41.02 -2.59 -53.20
N ASP A 25 -40.25 -3.63 -52.95
CA ASP A 25 -40.51 -4.98 -53.47
C ASP A 25 -41.78 -5.62 -52.88
N ILE A 26 -42.04 -5.43 -51.59
CA ILE A 26 -43.30 -5.84 -50.93
C ILE A 26 -44.51 -5.11 -51.53
N LYS A 27 -44.37 -3.82 -51.87
CA LYS A 27 -45.41 -3.04 -52.55
C LYS A 27 -45.64 -3.55 -53.98
N ASN A 28 -44.57 -3.78 -54.74
CA ASN A 28 -44.64 -4.33 -56.10
C ASN A 28 -45.35 -5.70 -56.11
N LEU A 29 -45.03 -6.58 -55.15
CA LEU A 29 -45.70 -7.87 -54.95
C LEU A 29 -47.20 -7.71 -54.63
N HIS A 30 -47.58 -6.77 -53.77
CA HIS A 30 -48.99 -6.45 -53.51
C HIS A 30 -49.71 -6.02 -54.78
N ASP A 31 -49.13 -5.13 -55.59
CA ASP A 31 -49.74 -4.65 -56.84
C ASP A 31 -49.77 -5.71 -57.95
N VAL A 32 -48.89 -6.72 -57.92
CA VAL A 32 -49.00 -7.92 -58.79
C VAL A 32 -50.15 -8.82 -58.32
N CYS A 33 -50.22 -9.16 -57.03
CA CYS A 33 -51.31 -9.98 -56.48
C CYS A 33 -52.69 -9.33 -56.70
N LYS A 34 -52.79 -8.00 -56.54
CA LYS A 34 -54.00 -7.22 -56.78
C LYS A 34 -54.44 -7.21 -58.24
N ARG A 35 -53.49 -7.18 -59.19
CA ARG A 35 -53.76 -7.33 -60.63
C ARG A 35 -54.24 -8.74 -60.97
N GLN A 36 -53.55 -9.78 -60.51
CA GLN A 36 -53.96 -11.17 -60.73
C GLN A 36 -55.35 -11.47 -60.14
N GLY A 37 -55.67 -10.91 -58.95
CA GLY A 37 -57.01 -11.01 -58.36
C GLY A 37 -58.10 -10.40 -59.24
N LYS A 38 -57.84 -9.24 -59.85
CA LYS A 38 -58.75 -8.64 -60.84
C LYS A 38 -58.94 -9.50 -62.07
N THR A 39 -57.85 -9.95 -62.70
CA THR A 39 -57.92 -10.77 -63.92
C THR A 39 -58.68 -12.08 -63.70
N LEU A 40 -58.55 -12.70 -62.51
CA LEU A 40 -59.35 -13.88 -62.15
C LEU A 40 -60.85 -13.57 -61.99
N GLN A 41 -61.21 -12.38 -61.50
CA GLN A 41 -62.60 -11.93 -61.38
C GLN A 41 -63.20 -11.55 -62.75
N GLU A 42 -62.44 -10.84 -63.58
CA GLU A 42 -62.79 -10.46 -64.96
C GLU A 42 -63.01 -11.72 -65.82
N ASN A 43 -62.11 -12.71 -65.73
CA ASN A 43 -62.26 -14.01 -66.39
C ASN A 43 -63.48 -14.80 -65.88
N GLN A 44 -63.84 -14.69 -64.60
CA GLN A 44 -65.02 -15.39 -64.07
C GLN A 44 -66.33 -14.80 -64.60
N LEU A 45 -66.44 -13.47 -64.69
CA LEU A 45 -67.60 -12.80 -65.29
C LEU A 45 -67.76 -13.16 -66.77
N CYS A 46 -66.65 -13.22 -67.52
CA CYS A 46 -66.69 -13.59 -68.95
C CYS A 46 -67.16 -15.05 -69.17
N VAL A 47 -66.87 -15.97 -68.24
CA VAL A 47 -67.42 -17.34 -68.26
C VAL A 47 -68.92 -17.35 -67.93
N GLU A 48 -69.38 -16.50 -67.02
CA GLU A 48 -70.81 -16.39 -66.67
C GLU A 48 -71.64 -15.78 -67.84
N GLU A 49 -71.12 -14.79 -68.57
CA GLU A 49 -71.74 -14.29 -69.82
C GLU A 49 -71.79 -15.35 -70.93
N ALA A 50 -70.71 -16.13 -71.09
CA ALA A 50 -70.65 -17.21 -72.07
C ALA A 50 -71.63 -18.37 -71.74
N MET A 51 -71.89 -18.66 -70.46
CA MET A 51 -72.89 -19.65 -70.04
C MET A 51 -74.33 -19.14 -70.18
N LEU A 52 -74.57 -17.83 -70.04
CA LEU A 52 -75.89 -17.22 -70.24
C LEU A 52 -76.30 -17.09 -71.71
N SER A 53 -75.37 -17.32 -72.65
CA SER A 53 -75.61 -17.15 -74.08
C SER A 53 -75.01 -18.28 -74.93
N HIS A 54 -75.74 -19.40 -75.04
CA HIS A 54 -75.96 -20.13 -76.31
C HIS A 54 -76.99 -21.25 -76.15
N SER A 55 -77.78 -21.51 -77.20
CA SER A 55 -78.63 -22.70 -77.31
C SER A 55 -78.43 -23.36 -78.68
N ASN A 56 -78.59 -24.68 -78.73
CA ASN A 56 -78.58 -25.54 -79.93
C ASN A 56 -77.25 -25.65 -80.73
N SER A 57 -76.33 -26.53 -80.30
CA SER A 57 -75.86 -27.65 -81.16
C SER A 57 -75.08 -28.71 -80.38
N GLN A 58 -75.36 -29.99 -80.63
CA GLN A 58 -75.03 -31.09 -79.70
C GLN A 58 -73.59 -31.66 -79.85
N VAL A 59 -72.72 -30.99 -80.61
CA VAL A 59 -71.31 -31.42 -80.81
C VAL A 59 -70.34 -30.66 -79.90
N GLN A 60 -70.74 -29.52 -79.33
CA GLN A 60 -69.90 -28.71 -78.45
C GLN A 60 -69.82 -29.25 -77.00
N VAL A 61 -70.69 -30.19 -76.60
CA VAL A 61 -70.77 -30.65 -75.19
C VAL A 61 -69.49 -31.32 -74.72
N LEU A 62 -68.92 -32.25 -75.51
CA LEU A 62 -67.71 -32.99 -75.12
C LEU A 62 -66.46 -32.11 -75.07
N THR A 63 -66.29 -31.20 -76.04
CA THR A 63 -65.17 -30.24 -76.02
C THR A 63 -65.35 -29.17 -74.94
N PHE A 64 -66.58 -28.87 -74.52
CA PHE A 64 -66.86 -28.05 -73.36
C PHE A 64 -66.54 -28.78 -72.04
N GLU A 65 -66.83 -30.08 -71.92
CA GLU A 65 -66.46 -30.87 -70.73
C GLU A 65 -64.94 -31.01 -70.57
N GLU A 66 -64.20 -31.27 -71.66
CA GLU A 66 -62.72 -31.32 -71.62
C GLU A 66 -62.11 -29.96 -71.23
N SER A 67 -62.53 -28.88 -71.89
CA SER A 67 -62.04 -27.53 -71.57
C SER A 67 -62.51 -27.01 -70.21
N GLN A 68 -63.68 -27.45 -69.71
CA GLN A 68 -64.15 -27.15 -68.34
C GLN A 68 -63.34 -27.92 -67.29
N MET A 69 -62.94 -29.17 -67.55
CA MET A 69 -62.00 -29.90 -66.67
C MET A 69 -60.61 -29.27 -66.69
N GLU A 70 -60.09 -28.88 -67.86
CA GLU A 70 -58.77 -28.22 -67.97
C GLU A 70 -58.78 -26.85 -67.26
N PHE A 71 -59.79 -26.01 -67.51
CA PHE A 71 -59.99 -24.73 -66.82
C PHE A 71 -60.22 -24.91 -65.31
N GLY A 72 -60.94 -25.95 -64.89
CA GLY A 72 -61.12 -26.31 -63.49
C GLY A 72 -59.80 -26.68 -62.80
N SER A 73 -58.97 -27.49 -63.46
CA SER A 73 -57.64 -27.87 -62.97
C SER A 73 -56.69 -26.66 -62.90
N SER A 74 -56.74 -25.77 -63.89
CA SER A 74 -55.98 -24.52 -63.95
C SER A 74 -56.40 -23.55 -62.85
N LYS A 75 -57.72 -23.33 -62.67
CA LYS A 75 -58.29 -22.54 -61.56
C LYS A 75 -57.86 -23.10 -60.20
N GLN A 76 -57.83 -24.42 -60.03
CA GLN A 76 -57.35 -25.06 -58.80
C GLN A 76 -55.83 -24.90 -58.62
N CYS A 77 -55.03 -24.95 -59.69
CA CYS A 77 -53.60 -24.69 -59.66
C CYS A 77 -53.29 -23.24 -59.24
N HIS A 78 -53.94 -22.26 -59.87
CA HIS A 78 -53.83 -20.85 -59.51
C HIS A 78 -54.31 -20.57 -58.08
N LEU A 79 -55.35 -21.25 -57.59
CA LEU A 79 -55.78 -21.14 -56.18
C LEU A 79 -54.70 -21.62 -55.21
N ARG A 80 -54.03 -22.75 -55.50
CA ARG A 80 -52.88 -23.24 -54.71
C ARG A 80 -51.70 -22.28 -54.76
N GLN A 81 -51.39 -21.71 -55.94
CA GLN A 81 -50.33 -20.70 -56.10
C GLN A 81 -50.64 -19.44 -55.28
N LEU A 82 -51.89 -18.94 -55.32
CA LEU A 82 -52.33 -17.78 -54.56
C LEU A 82 -52.28 -18.04 -53.04
N GLN A 83 -52.68 -19.24 -52.58
CA GLN A 83 -52.53 -19.66 -51.18
C GLN A 83 -51.06 -19.74 -50.76
N GLN A 84 -50.16 -20.25 -51.62
CA GLN A 84 -48.73 -20.32 -51.35
C GLN A 84 -48.08 -18.93 -51.31
N LEU A 85 -48.48 -18.01 -52.20
CA LEU A 85 -48.06 -16.61 -52.19
C LEU A 85 -48.57 -15.89 -50.93
N LYS A 86 -49.84 -16.10 -50.54
CA LYS A 86 -50.40 -15.55 -49.29
C LYS A 86 -49.65 -16.06 -48.06
N LYS A 87 -49.25 -17.34 -48.03
CA LYS A 87 -48.42 -17.90 -46.94
C LYS A 87 -47.01 -17.29 -46.91
N LYS A 88 -46.38 -17.09 -48.08
CA LYS A 88 -45.08 -16.40 -48.17
C LYS A 88 -45.17 -14.94 -47.72
N LEU A 89 -46.21 -14.22 -48.12
CA LEU A 89 -46.44 -12.82 -47.76
C LEU A 89 -46.67 -12.66 -46.24
N LEU A 90 -47.45 -13.56 -45.62
CA LEU A 90 -47.61 -13.57 -44.17
C LEU A 90 -46.28 -13.81 -43.43
N ALA A 91 -45.46 -14.77 -43.90
CA ALA A 91 -44.15 -15.05 -43.31
C ALA A 91 -43.17 -13.87 -43.45
N LEU A 92 -43.16 -13.19 -44.61
CA LEU A 92 -42.36 -11.98 -44.84
C LEU A 92 -42.83 -10.80 -43.98
N GLN A 93 -44.14 -10.68 -43.73
CA GLN A 93 -44.67 -9.68 -42.81
C GLN A 93 -44.23 -9.97 -41.36
N GLN A 94 -44.32 -11.23 -40.91
CA GLN A 94 -43.88 -11.64 -39.57
C GLN A 94 -42.37 -11.44 -39.35
N GLU A 95 -41.53 -11.74 -40.36
CA GLU A 95 -40.10 -11.43 -40.34
C GLU A 95 -39.87 -9.91 -40.26
N LEU A 96 -40.61 -9.09 -41.04
CA LEU A 96 -40.48 -7.64 -41.00
C LEU A 96 -40.88 -7.04 -39.64
N GLU A 97 -41.94 -7.55 -39.03
CA GLU A 97 -42.40 -7.17 -37.69
C GLU A 97 -41.31 -7.51 -36.65
N TYR A 98 -40.78 -8.75 -36.67
CA TYR A 98 -39.69 -9.19 -35.81
C TYR A 98 -38.40 -8.34 -35.97
N ARG A 99 -37.99 -8.02 -37.21
CA ARG A 99 -36.82 -7.15 -37.47
C ARG A 99 -37.03 -5.71 -37.01
N THR A 100 -38.26 -5.24 -37.01
CA THR A 100 -38.59 -3.90 -36.48
C THR A 100 -38.46 -3.89 -34.96
N GLU A 101 -38.86 -4.97 -34.29
CA GLU A 101 -38.69 -5.14 -32.84
C GLU A 101 -37.22 -5.35 -32.43
N GLU A 102 -36.43 -6.14 -33.17
CA GLU A 102 -34.96 -6.22 -33.02
C GLU A 102 -34.30 -4.83 -33.17
N LEU A 103 -34.71 -4.05 -34.17
CA LEU A 103 -34.15 -2.72 -34.40
C LEU A 103 -34.54 -1.72 -33.28
N GLN A 104 -35.79 -1.76 -32.83
CA GLN A 104 -36.26 -0.90 -31.74
C GLN A 104 -35.57 -1.24 -30.40
N THR A 105 -35.46 -2.52 -30.06
CA THR A 105 -34.77 -2.96 -28.83
C THR A 105 -33.28 -2.62 -28.88
N SER A 106 -32.61 -2.83 -30.02
CA SER A 106 -31.22 -2.41 -30.26
C SER A 106 -31.04 -0.88 -30.12
N TYR A 107 -31.97 -0.08 -30.65
CA TYR A 107 -31.95 1.38 -30.51
C TYR A 107 -32.15 1.84 -29.06
N CYS A 108 -33.07 1.22 -28.31
CA CYS A 108 -33.23 1.48 -26.88
C CYS A 108 -31.97 1.11 -26.08
N SER A 109 -31.30 -0.01 -26.40
CA SER A 109 -30.02 -0.37 -25.80
C SER A 109 -28.92 0.64 -26.13
N LEU A 110 -28.86 1.14 -27.38
CA LEU A 110 -27.89 2.15 -27.80
C LEU A 110 -28.07 3.47 -27.03
N LEU A 111 -29.31 3.93 -26.83
CA LEU A 111 -29.61 5.11 -26.00
C LEU A 111 -29.20 4.91 -24.53
N GLN A 112 -29.35 3.71 -23.98
CA GLN A 112 -28.86 3.39 -22.63
C GLN A 112 -27.33 3.44 -22.57
N TYR A 113 -26.62 2.86 -23.55
CA TYR A 113 -25.16 2.95 -23.63
C TYR A 113 -24.67 4.40 -23.81
N GLN A 114 -25.37 5.22 -24.61
CA GLN A 114 -25.08 6.64 -24.75
C GLN A 114 -25.22 7.37 -23.41
N SER A 115 -26.35 7.20 -22.71
CA SER A 115 -26.59 7.85 -21.41
C SER A 115 -25.58 7.41 -20.34
N ILE A 116 -25.19 6.13 -20.32
CA ILE A 116 -24.13 5.63 -19.44
C ILE A 116 -22.78 6.29 -19.77
N LEU A 117 -22.44 6.44 -21.06
CA LEU A 117 -21.17 7.01 -21.50
C LEU A 117 -21.11 8.53 -21.30
N GLU A 118 -22.22 9.24 -21.50
CA GLU A 118 -22.38 10.66 -21.14
C GLU A 118 -22.20 10.88 -19.63
N LYS A 119 -22.79 10.01 -18.81
CA LYS A 119 -22.57 10.03 -17.36
C LYS A 119 -21.12 9.73 -17.00
N GLN A 120 -20.51 8.67 -17.52
CA GLN A 120 -19.11 8.33 -17.27
C GLN A 120 -18.15 9.44 -17.72
N THR A 121 -18.46 10.15 -18.81
CA THR A 121 -17.70 11.32 -19.25
C THR A 121 -17.85 12.47 -18.26
N SER A 122 -19.05 12.69 -17.72
CA SER A 122 -19.31 13.72 -16.68
C SER A 122 -18.61 13.38 -15.36
N ASP A 123 -18.71 12.13 -14.90
CA ASP A 123 -18.04 11.61 -13.71
C ASP A 123 -16.51 11.72 -13.85
N LEU A 124 -15.96 11.48 -15.05
CA LEU A 124 -14.52 11.64 -15.36
C LEU A 124 -14.07 13.12 -15.38
N VAL A 125 -14.90 14.04 -15.89
CA VAL A 125 -14.61 15.49 -15.84
C VAL A 125 -14.61 16.00 -14.39
N LEU A 126 -15.56 15.54 -13.57
CA LEU A 126 -15.59 15.84 -12.14
C LEU A 126 -14.36 15.27 -11.41
N LEU A 127 -13.96 14.03 -11.72
CA LEU A 127 -12.75 13.43 -11.17
C LEU A 127 -11.49 14.20 -11.59
N HIS A 128 -11.36 14.58 -12.86
CA HIS A 128 -10.22 15.38 -13.34
C HIS A 128 -10.16 16.75 -12.65
N HIS A 129 -11.31 17.42 -12.45
CA HIS A 129 -11.35 18.67 -11.68
C HIS A 129 -10.94 18.45 -10.22
N HIS A 130 -11.35 17.36 -9.59
CA HIS A 130 -10.93 17.03 -8.22
C HIS A 130 -9.44 16.68 -8.12
N CYS A 131 -8.89 15.92 -9.06
CA CYS A 131 -7.45 15.67 -9.17
C CYS A 131 -6.69 16.99 -9.31
N LYS A 132 -7.13 17.89 -10.19
CA LYS A 132 -6.51 19.20 -10.34
C LYS A 132 -6.58 20.02 -9.04
N LEU A 133 -7.72 20.07 -8.36
CA LEU A 133 -7.81 20.77 -7.06
C LEU A 133 -6.86 20.16 -6.02
N LYS A 134 -6.58 18.85 -6.08
CA LYS A 134 -5.57 18.20 -5.23
C LYS A 134 -4.13 18.41 -5.69
N GLU A 135 -3.87 18.57 -6.98
CA GLU A 135 -2.59 19.03 -7.52
C GLU A 135 -2.31 20.47 -7.06
N ASP A 136 -3.28 21.39 -7.22
CA ASP A 136 -3.22 22.78 -6.76
C ASP A 136 -3.02 22.85 -5.21
N GLU A 137 -3.68 21.97 -4.43
CA GLU A 137 -3.52 21.86 -2.97
C GLU A 137 -2.14 21.30 -2.55
N VAL A 138 -1.61 20.31 -3.27
CA VAL A 138 -0.25 19.77 -3.04
C VAL A 138 0.80 20.84 -3.38
N ILE A 139 0.65 21.58 -4.47
CA ILE A 139 1.56 22.69 -4.83
C ILE A 139 1.60 23.74 -3.71
N LEU A 140 0.46 24.11 -3.12
CA LEU A 140 0.42 25.03 -1.99
C LEU A 140 1.15 24.48 -0.75
N TYR A 141 1.03 23.17 -0.46
CA TYR A 141 1.79 22.54 0.62
C TYR A 141 3.30 22.43 0.31
N GLU A 142 3.68 22.17 -0.95
CA GLU A 142 5.09 22.17 -1.38
C GLU A 142 5.71 23.57 -1.30
N GLU A 143 4.96 24.62 -1.66
CA GLU A 143 5.36 26.02 -1.47
C GLU A 143 5.46 26.37 0.03
N GLU A 144 4.49 25.97 0.87
CA GLU A 144 4.54 26.24 2.32
C GLU A 144 5.71 25.52 2.99
N ILE A 145 5.96 24.25 2.65
CA ILE A 145 7.12 23.47 3.11
C ILE A 145 8.43 24.09 2.60
N GLY A 146 8.51 24.52 1.34
CA GLY A 146 9.68 25.20 0.78
C GLY A 146 10.00 26.51 1.48
N ASN A 147 8.98 27.35 1.72
CA ASN A 147 9.10 28.59 2.48
C ASN A 147 9.49 28.34 3.95
N HIS A 148 9.00 27.26 4.56
CA HIS A 148 9.45 26.82 5.87
C HIS A 148 10.91 26.36 5.87
N ASN A 149 11.37 25.63 4.85
CA ASN A 149 12.71 25.05 4.81
C ASN A 149 13.81 26.13 4.85
N GLY A 150 13.63 27.22 4.07
CA GLY A 150 14.51 28.39 4.13
C GLY A 150 14.49 29.07 5.51
N ASN A 151 13.29 29.30 6.05
CA ASN A 151 13.11 29.86 7.40
C ASN A 151 13.71 28.99 8.51
N THR A 152 13.71 27.66 8.38
CA THR A 152 14.36 26.75 9.34
C THR A 152 15.87 26.77 9.20
N GLY A 153 16.42 26.94 7.99
CA GLY A 153 17.85 27.14 7.78
C GLY A 153 18.36 28.41 8.49
N GLU A 154 17.68 29.54 8.30
CA GLU A 154 18.02 30.80 8.96
C GLU A 154 17.84 30.73 10.48
N LYS A 155 16.74 30.13 10.97
CA LYS A 155 16.53 29.94 12.42
C LYS A 155 17.54 29.00 13.05
N LEU A 156 17.98 27.96 12.34
CA LEU A 156 19.02 27.05 12.80
C LEU A 156 20.38 27.75 12.85
N HIS A 157 20.75 28.50 11.80
CA HIS A 157 21.96 29.33 11.81
C HIS A 157 21.95 30.34 12.97
N LEU A 158 20.85 31.07 13.15
CA LEU A 158 20.70 32.05 14.23
C LEU A 158 20.77 31.39 15.62
N ALA A 159 20.18 30.20 15.79
CA ALA A 159 20.29 29.44 17.02
C ALA A 159 21.73 28.97 17.27
N GLN A 160 22.45 28.55 16.23
CA GLN A 160 23.83 28.08 16.30
C GLN A 160 24.81 29.23 16.59
N GLU A 161 24.56 30.41 16.04
CA GLU A 161 25.26 31.67 16.33
C GLU A 161 25.00 32.14 17.77
N GLN A 162 23.75 32.07 18.26
CA GLN A 162 23.42 32.32 19.66
C GLN A 162 24.10 31.31 20.61
N LEU A 163 24.24 30.05 20.19
CA LEU A 163 24.93 29.00 20.97
C LEU A 163 26.44 29.25 21.01
N ALA A 164 27.05 29.71 19.91
CA ALA A 164 28.44 30.17 19.88
C ALA A 164 28.66 31.38 20.81
N LEU A 165 27.82 32.42 20.72
CA LEU A 165 27.86 33.59 21.60
C LEU A 165 27.63 33.23 23.08
N ALA A 166 26.80 32.23 23.37
CA ALA A 166 26.63 31.69 24.72
C ALA A 166 27.90 30.95 25.18
N GLY A 167 28.54 30.18 24.31
CA GLY A 167 29.83 29.52 24.55
C GLY A 167 30.95 30.52 24.88
N ASP A 168 31.12 31.55 24.05
CA ASP A 168 32.09 32.63 24.31
C ASP A 168 31.81 33.35 25.64
N LYS A 169 30.54 33.56 25.97
CA LYS A 169 30.13 34.15 27.25
C LYS A 169 30.42 33.23 28.44
N ILE A 170 30.24 31.91 28.31
CA ILE A 170 30.64 30.92 29.32
C ILE A 170 32.15 30.96 29.51
N VAL A 171 32.94 30.86 28.43
CA VAL A 171 34.42 30.88 28.50
C VAL A 171 34.94 32.22 29.06
N SER A 172 34.26 33.33 28.77
CA SER A 172 34.55 34.65 29.38
C SER A 172 34.24 34.67 30.89
N LEU A 173 33.12 34.09 31.31
CA LEU A 173 32.76 33.95 32.72
C LEU A 173 33.73 33.00 33.46
N GLU A 174 34.14 31.88 32.87
CA GLU A 174 35.14 30.96 33.40
C GLU A 174 36.50 31.65 33.58
N ARG A 175 36.96 32.42 32.58
CA ARG A 175 38.18 33.25 32.69
C ARG A 175 38.05 34.28 33.83
N SER A 176 36.89 34.93 33.98
CA SER A 176 36.66 35.89 35.05
C SER A 176 36.61 35.22 36.44
N LEU A 177 36.00 34.03 36.55
CA LEU A 177 35.90 33.25 37.79
C LEU A 177 37.24 32.66 38.20
N ASN A 178 38.05 32.20 37.24
CA ASN A 178 39.44 31.83 37.47
C ASN A 178 40.25 33.05 37.96
N LEU A 179 40.13 34.22 37.31
CA LEU A 179 40.77 35.45 37.79
C LEU A 179 40.32 35.87 39.20
N TYR A 180 39.05 35.65 39.57
CA TYR A 180 38.57 35.84 40.95
C TYR A 180 39.16 34.80 41.91
N ARG A 181 39.33 33.53 41.50
CA ARG A 181 39.99 32.48 42.28
C ARG A 181 41.46 32.81 42.51
N ASP A 182 42.17 33.25 41.46
CA ASP A 182 43.58 33.64 41.52
C ASP A 182 43.78 34.87 42.41
N LYS A 183 42.89 35.87 42.31
CA LYS A 183 42.87 37.04 43.22
C LYS A 183 42.57 36.62 44.67
N TYR A 184 41.61 35.72 44.89
CA TYR A 184 41.28 35.22 46.22
C TYR A 184 42.44 34.43 46.83
N GLN A 185 43.10 33.56 46.05
CA GLN A 185 44.30 32.85 46.46
C GLN A 185 45.46 33.81 46.75
N THR A 186 45.64 34.86 45.94
CA THR A 186 46.62 35.92 46.19
C THR A 186 46.29 36.69 47.47
N SER A 187 45.02 36.98 47.73
CA SER A 187 44.58 37.60 48.99
C SER A 187 44.81 36.68 50.19
N LEU A 188 44.58 35.36 50.07
CA LEU A 188 44.91 34.39 51.12
C LEU A 188 46.42 34.37 51.38
N SER A 189 47.27 34.27 50.35
CA SER A 189 48.73 34.30 50.54
C SER A 189 49.26 35.65 51.03
N ASN A 190 48.58 36.75 50.73
CA ASN A 190 48.85 38.05 51.33
C ASN A 190 48.40 38.12 52.80
N ILE A 191 47.30 37.46 53.18
CA ILE A 191 46.88 37.32 54.59
C ILE A 191 47.86 36.43 55.35
N GLU A 192 48.30 35.29 54.78
CA GLU A 192 49.34 34.43 55.35
C GLU A 192 50.66 35.21 55.55
N LEU A 193 51.06 36.03 54.57
CA LEU A 193 52.23 36.92 54.67
C LEU A 193 52.03 38.02 55.72
N LEU A 194 50.84 38.63 55.81
CA LEU A 194 50.52 39.63 56.84
C LEU A 194 50.45 38.99 58.23
N GLU A 195 49.96 37.77 58.38
CA GLU A 195 50.03 37.00 59.62
C GLU A 195 51.48 36.66 60.00
N CYS A 196 52.34 36.39 59.02
CA CYS A 196 53.77 36.19 59.27
C CYS A 196 54.45 37.51 59.66
N GLN A 197 54.11 38.63 59.01
CA GLN A 197 54.57 39.95 59.42
C GLN A 197 54.04 40.34 60.80
N VAL A 198 52.79 40.04 61.14
CA VAL A 198 52.22 40.24 62.47
C VAL A 198 52.96 39.36 63.48
N LYS A 199 53.20 38.09 63.22
CA LYS A 199 54.00 37.21 64.12
C LYS A 199 55.45 37.67 64.26
N MET A 200 56.07 38.23 63.22
CA MET A 200 57.39 38.85 63.32
C MET A 200 57.33 40.17 64.11
N LEU A 201 56.33 41.02 63.89
CA LEU A 201 56.13 42.28 64.63
C LEU A 201 55.69 42.05 66.08
N GLU A 202 54.99 40.96 66.38
CA GLU A 202 54.72 40.48 67.74
C GLU A 202 56.00 39.93 68.38
N GLY A 203 56.85 39.25 67.61
CA GLY A 203 58.18 38.84 68.03
C GLY A 203 59.09 40.04 68.32
N GLU A 204 59.15 41.02 67.43
CA GLU A 204 59.91 42.27 67.56
C GLU A 204 59.33 43.15 68.67
N LEU A 205 58.00 43.27 68.80
CA LEU A 205 57.36 43.93 69.95
C LEU A 205 57.63 43.17 71.24
N SER A 206 57.64 41.84 71.27
CA SER A 206 58.06 41.10 72.46
C SER A 206 59.55 41.34 72.78
N GLY A 207 60.38 41.54 71.75
CA GLY A 207 61.78 41.94 71.86
C GLY A 207 61.97 43.35 72.37
N ILE A 208 61.16 44.32 71.92
CA ILE A 208 61.18 45.75 72.30
C ILE A 208 60.47 45.97 73.65
N ILE A 209 59.51 45.14 74.02
CA ILE A 209 58.95 45.09 75.39
C ILE A 209 59.93 44.38 76.34
N SER A 210 60.79 43.48 75.83
CA SER A 210 61.96 42.95 76.55
C SER A 210 63.19 43.87 76.49
N GLN A 211 63.13 44.95 75.70
CA GLN A 211 64.19 45.93 75.49
C GLN A 211 63.57 47.32 75.34
N GLU A 212 63.16 47.90 76.46
CA GLU A 212 63.09 49.36 76.59
C GLU A 212 64.50 49.91 76.85
N PRO A 213 65.16 50.56 75.87
CA PRO A 213 66.14 51.60 76.12
C PRO A 213 65.50 52.99 75.90
N GLU A 214 66.06 54.00 76.56
CA GLU A 214 65.50 55.35 76.56
C GLU A 214 65.57 56.05 75.18
N ASP A 215 64.55 56.88 74.92
CA ASP A 215 64.27 57.59 73.66
C ASP A 215 65.31 58.68 73.26
N LYS A 216 65.54 58.82 71.94
CA LYS A 216 65.70 60.07 71.12
C LYS A 216 66.15 59.79 69.67
N GLY A 217 65.72 60.58 68.67
CA GLY A 217 66.73 61.03 67.67
C GLY A 217 66.43 61.54 66.24
N ASP A 218 65.22 61.40 65.66
CA ASP A 218 64.65 62.31 64.61
C ASP A 218 65.28 62.52 63.17
N HIS A 219 64.42 63.00 62.24
CA HIS A 219 64.63 63.77 60.97
C HIS A 219 65.28 63.17 59.69
N SER A 220 64.59 63.29 58.53
CA SER A 220 65.12 63.86 57.26
C SER A 220 64.02 64.12 56.18
N LYS A 221 64.31 64.85 55.09
CA LYS A 221 63.34 65.19 54.01
C LYS A 221 64.00 65.61 52.67
N VAL A 222 63.30 65.43 51.54
CA VAL A 222 63.50 66.04 50.19
C VAL A 222 64.70 65.59 49.32
N ARG A 223 64.39 64.94 48.17
CA ARG A 223 64.45 65.57 46.81
C ARG A 223 63.64 64.76 45.77
N ILE A 224 63.08 65.45 44.77
CA ILE A 224 62.11 64.91 43.80
C ILE A 224 62.65 65.05 42.36
N CYS A 225 62.49 64.01 41.53
CA CYS A 225 62.66 64.08 40.07
C CYS A 225 61.69 63.14 39.31
N SER A 226 60.42 63.09 39.71
CA SER A 226 59.39 62.20 39.11
C SER A 226 58.05 62.91 38.77
N SER A 227 57.89 64.19 39.14
CA SER A 227 56.60 64.91 39.18
C SER A 227 55.86 65.02 37.83
N ALA A 228 56.57 65.15 36.70
CA ALA A 228 55.93 65.42 35.41
C ALA A 228 55.08 64.25 34.88
N CYS A 229 55.53 63.00 35.07
CA CYS A 229 54.80 61.81 34.65
C CYS A 229 53.56 61.59 35.53
N LEU A 230 53.75 61.69 36.85
CA LEU A 230 52.70 61.55 37.85
C LEU A 230 51.52 62.50 37.60
N ASN A 231 51.77 63.77 37.23
CA ASN A 231 50.68 64.73 37.01
C ASN A 231 49.73 64.36 35.85
N GLN A 232 50.22 63.68 34.80
CA GLN A 232 49.37 63.23 33.69
C GLN A 232 48.54 62.01 34.09
N GLU A 233 49.16 61.01 34.74
CA GLU A 233 48.47 59.85 35.28
C GLU A 233 47.44 60.25 36.35
N HIS A 234 47.76 61.25 37.17
CA HIS A 234 46.86 61.80 38.20
C HIS A 234 45.65 62.52 37.57
N HIS A 235 45.79 63.14 36.39
CA HIS A 235 44.67 63.76 35.69
C HIS A 235 43.77 62.72 34.98
N GLU A 236 44.37 61.69 34.35
CA GLU A 236 43.57 60.59 33.78
C GLU A 236 42.86 59.75 34.86
N THR A 237 43.52 59.46 35.98
CA THR A 237 42.89 58.76 37.10
C THR A 237 41.78 59.61 37.73
N LEU A 238 41.94 60.94 37.88
CA LEU A 238 40.84 61.82 38.29
C LEU A 238 39.67 61.80 37.30
N LYS A 239 39.93 61.81 35.98
CA LYS A 239 38.86 61.70 34.96
C LYS A 239 38.12 60.36 35.08
N ARG A 240 38.84 59.24 35.12
CA ARG A 240 38.26 57.90 35.30
C ARG A 240 37.52 57.79 36.64
N LEU A 241 37.99 58.45 37.70
CA LEU A 241 37.29 58.52 38.98
C LEU A 241 35.97 59.29 38.84
N SER A 242 35.95 60.42 38.12
CA SER A 242 34.71 61.18 37.87
C SER A 242 33.70 60.39 37.01
N GLU A 243 34.16 59.64 36.01
CA GLU A 243 33.33 58.74 35.20
C GLU A 243 32.75 57.57 36.03
N VAL A 244 33.48 57.11 37.07
CA VAL A 244 32.98 56.11 38.04
C VAL A 244 31.99 56.76 39.02
N TRP A 245 32.29 57.92 39.60
CA TRP A 245 31.39 58.64 40.50
C TRP A 245 30.07 59.04 39.83
N GLN A 246 30.11 59.43 38.55
CA GLN A 246 28.88 59.69 37.77
C GLN A 246 28.04 58.41 37.64
N LYS A 247 28.65 57.26 37.29
CA LYS A 247 27.94 55.97 37.22
C LYS A 247 27.40 55.50 38.57
N VAL A 248 28.09 55.81 39.67
CA VAL A 248 27.57 55.58 41.02
C VAL A 248 26.32 56.43 41.27
N SER A 249 26.36 57.73 40.93
CA SER A 249 25.17 58.61 41.01
C SER A 249 24.00 58.08 40.17
N GLU A 250 24.25 57.67 38.92
CA GLU A 250 23.23 57.10 38.01
C GLU A 250 22.60 55.81 38.56
N GLN A 251 23.36 55.02 39.35
CA GLN A 251 22.83 53.85 40.06
C GLN A 251 22.07 54.23 41.34
N ASP A 252 22.55 55.20 42.12
CA ASP A 252 21.87 55.69 43.32
C ASP A 252 20.52 56.37 42.98
N ASP A 253 20.45 57.13 41.89
CA ASP A 253 19.22 57.72 41.36
C ASP A 253 18.20 56.63 40.98
N LEU A 254 18.64 55.57 40.29
CA LEU A 254 17.79 54.41 39.94
C LEU A 254 17.31 53.67 41.19
N ILE A 255 18.18 53.44 42.18
CA ILE A 255 17.84 52.84 43.46
C ILE A 255 16.81 53.71 44.21
N GLN A 256 16.95 55.04 44.15
CA GLN A 256 16.02 55.96 44.78
C GLN A 256 14.67 56.02 44.05
N GLU A 257 14.65 55.93 42.71
CA GLU A 257 13.40 55.82 41.95
C GLU A 257 12.64 54.52 42.29
N LEU A 258 13.36 53.40 42.42
CA LEU A 258 12.79 52.12 42.85
C LEU A 258 12.26 52.17 44.29
N ARG A 259 12.97 52.82 45.21
CA ARG A 259 12.49 53.08 46.59
C ARG A 259 11.23 53.95 46.59
N ASN A 260 11.18 55.00 45.78
CA ASN A 260 10.01 55.88 45.67
C ASN A 260 8.79 55.12 45.10
N LYS A 261 8.99 54.28 44.06
CA LYS A 261 7.94 53.40 43.50
C LYS A 261 7.41 52.41 44.54
N LEU A 262 8.30 51.79 45.34
CA LEU A 262 7.92 50.91 46.44
C LEU A 262 7.15 51.64 47.54
N ALA A 263 7.57 52.85 47.92
CA ALA A 263 6.88 53.67 48.91
C ALA A 263 5.46 54.06 48.46
N CYS A 264 5.28 54.47 47.20
CA CYS A 264 3.95 54.74 46.64
C CYS A 264 3.07 53.48 46.58
N SER A 265 3.64 52.32 46.25
CA SER A 265 2.91 51.04 46.27
C SER A 265 2.45 50.67 47.68
N ASN A 266 3.32 50.84 48.68
CA ASN A 266 2.99 50.56 50.08
C ASN A 266 1.94 51.56 50.64
N ALA A 267 2.01 52.84 50.25
CA ALA A 267 0.98 53.82 50.61
C ALA A 267 -0.41 53.45 50.06
N LEU A 268 -0.48 52.97 48.81
CA LEU A 268 -1.72 52.46 48.21
C LEU A 268 -2.23 51.14 48.84
N VAL A 269 -1.36 50.37 49.51
CA VAL A 269 -1.78 49.23 50.33
C VAL A 269 -2.34 49.72 51.66
N LEU A 270 -1.66 50.65 52.34
CA LEU A 270 -2.13 51.24 53.60
C LEU A 270 -3.47 51.98 53.43
N GLU A 271 -3.70 52.73 52.35
CA GLU A 271 -4.99 53.35 52.04
C GLU A 271 -6.11 52.30 51.84
N ARG A 272 -5.79 51.16 51.24
CA ARG A 272 -6.71 50.03 51.10
C ARG A 272 -6.99 49.32 52.42
N GLU A 273 -6.00 49.22 53.31
CA GLU A 273 -6.17 48.69 54.66
C GLU A 273 -6.98 49.65 55.54
N GLU A 274 -6.71 50.95 55.51
CA GLU A 274 -7.48 51.97 56.20
C GLU A 274 -8.94 52.01 55.72
N THR A 275 -9.19 51.91 54.41
CA THR A 275 -10.57 51.85 53.89
C THR A 275 -11.27 50.52 54.24
N LEU A 276 -10.55 49.40 54.33
CA LEU A 276 -11.08 48.13 54.87
C LEU A 276 -11.41 48.21 56.36
N ILE A 277 -10.52 48.80 57.17
CA ILE A 277 -10.73 49.05 58.59
C ILE A 277 -11.92 49.99 58.78
N LYS A 278 -12.00 51.06 57.99
CA LYS A 278 -13.11 52.02 58.02
C LYS A 278 -14.44 51.36 57.65
N LEU A 279 -14.51 50.57 56.58
CA LEU A 279 -15.68 49.75 56.25
C LEU A 279 -16.06 48.82 57.41
N ARG A 280 -15.08 48.22 58.10
CA ARG A 280 -15.30 47.33 59.24
C ARG A 280 -15.79 48.09 60.48
N THR A 281 -15.32 49.31 60.74
CA THR A 281 -15.84 50.17 61.81
C THR A 281 -17.19 50.78 61.46
N ASP A 282 -17.47 51.07 60.20
CA ASP A 282 -18.77 51.54 59.72
C ASP A 282 -19.80 50.41 59.85
N PHE A 283 -19.45 49.17 59.50
CA PHE A 283 -20.29 47.98 59.71
C PHE A 283 -20.53 47.69 61.20
N ALA A 284 -19.52 47.88 62.06
CA ALA A 284 -19.65 47.77 63.51
C ALA A 284 -20.52 48.90 64.10
N SER A 285 -20.38 50.13 63.58
CA SER A 285 -21.17 51.30 63.99
C SER A 285 -22.63 51.18 63.54
N TYR A 286 -22.87 50.69 62.33
CA TYR A 286 -24.19 50.30 61.85
C TYR A 286 -24.84 49.25 62.76
N LYS A 287 -24.08 48.20 63.13
CA LYS A 287 -24.52 47.15 64.06
C LYS A 287 -24.72 47.64 65.50
N ALA A 288 -24.08 48.74 65.91
CA ALA A 288 -24.28 49.38 67.21
C ALA A 288 -25.49 50.34 67.19
N LEU A 289 -25.65 51.14 66.14
CA LEU A 289 -26.72 52.12 65.99
C LEU A 289 -28.08 51.46 65.72
N HIS A 290 -28.10 50.37 64.95
CA HIS A 290 -29.30 49.54 64.76
C HIS A 290 -29.51 48.50 65.88
N ARG A 291 -28.91 48.70 67.06
CA ARG A 291 -29.15 47.86 68.25
C ARG A 291 -30.32 48.37 69.09
N HIS A 292 -31.43 48.75 68.44
CA HIS A 292 -32.69 48.97 69.13
C HIS A 292 -33.17 47.65 69.72
N SER A 293 -33.35 47.62 71.04
CA SER A 293 -33.85 46.44 71.78
C SER A 293 -35.35 46.26 71.53
N PRO A 294 -35.82 45.18 70.88
CA PRO A 294 -37.21 44.78 70.93
C PRO A 294 -37.44 44.13 72.30
N SER A 295 -38.02 44.87 73.23
CA SER A 295 -38.28 44.39 74.59
C SER A 295 -39.53 43.51 74.64
N SER A 296 -39.54 42.40 73.90
CA SER A 296 -40.51 41.32 74.01
C SER A 296 -39.80 39.95 74.04
N SER A 297 -40.29 39.03 74.86
CA SER A 297 -39.63 37.73 75.05
C SER A 297 -39.90 36.74 73.92
N GLU A 298 -40.99 36.93 73.17
CA GLU A 298 -41.44 36.01 72.13
C GLU A 298 -40.71 36.28 70.80
N GLU A 299 -40.56 37.55 70.40
CA GLU A 299 -39.80 37.91 69.19
C GLU A 299 -38.33 37.48 69.30
N CYS A 300 -37.74 37.55 70.50
CA CYS A 300 -36.36 37.11 70.72
C CYS A 300 -36.18 35.60 70.56
N GLU A 301 -37.15 34.80 71.01
CA GLU A 301 -37.18 33.36 70.77
C GLU A 301 -37.32 33.03 69.27
N ASP A 302 -38.23 33.69 68.56
CA ASP A 302 -38.48 33.41 67.15
C ASP A 302 -37.35 33.90 66.24
N ILE A 303 -36.74 35.05 66.54
CA ILE A 303 -35.47 35.46 65.92
C ILE A 303 -34.38 34.43 66.19
N THR A 304 -34.31 33.85 67.39
CA THR A 304 -33.32 32.78 67.70
C THR A 304 -33.60 31.50 66.91
N LYS A 305 -34.87 31.11 66.73
CA LYS A 305 -35.27 29.97 65.87
C LYS A 305 -34.93 30.21 64.40
N ILE A 306 -35.20 31.42 63.89
CA ILE A 306 -34.87 31.83 62.52
C ILE A 306 -33.35 31.86 62.31
N LEU A 307 -32.58 32.44 63.23
CA LEU A 307 -31.12 32.45 63.15
C LEU A 307 -30.52 31.04 63.23
N LYS A 308 -31.08 30.16 64.06
CA LYS A 308 -30.67 28.74 64.11
C LYS A 308 -30.98 28.02 62.80
N HIS A 309 -32.15 28.22 62.22
CA HIS A 309 -32.52 27.64 60.93
C HIS A 309 -31.65 28.17 59.77
N LEU A 310 -31.36 29.48 59.75
CA LEU A 310 -30.44 30.08 58.78
C LEU A 310 -29.01 29.59 58.96
N GLN A 311 -28.56 29.34 60.20
CA GLN A 311 -27.25 28.73 60.49
C GLN A 311 -27.21 27.28 59.98
N GLU A 312 -28.23 26.47 60.27
CA GLU A 312 -28.36 25.10 59.78
C GLU A 312 -28.41 25.05 58.24
N GLN A 313 -29.15 25.97 57.61
CA GLN A 313 -29.19 26.13 56.15
C GLN A 313 -27.83 26.54 55.58
N LYS A 314 -27.11 27.46 56.25
CA LYS A 314 -25.78 27.93 55.86
C LYS A 314 -24.71 26.84 56.02
N ASP A 315 -24.81 26.00 57.04
CA ASP A 315 -23.90 24.87 57.26
C ASP A 315 -24.21 23.71 56.30
N SER A 316 -25.49 23.45 56.01
CA SER A 316 -25.92 22.55 54.94
C SER A 316 -25.43 23.02 53.56
N GLN A 317 -25.46 24.33 53.28
CA GLN A 317 -24.87 24.89 52.06
C GLN A 317 -23.34 24.80 52.03
N CYS A 318 -22.65 24.92 53.17
CA CYS A 318 -21.21 24.66 53.23
C CYS A 318 -20.89 23.20 52.86
N LEU A 319 -21.64 22.22 53.39
CA LEU A 319 -21.47 20.81 53.03
C LEU A 319 -21.68 20.58 51.52
N HIS A 320 -22.74 21.14 50.93
CA HIS A 320 -22.93 21.06 49.47
C HIS A 320 -21.80 21.73 48.67
N VAL A 321 -21.22 22.84 49.15
CA VAL A 321 -20.06 23.47 48.52
C VAL A 321 -18.80 22.58 48.63
N GLU A 322 -18.62 21.85 49.73
CA GLU A 322 -17.54 20.87 49.88
C GLU A 322 -17.75 19.64 48.99
N GLU A 323 -18.98 19.13 48.88
CA GLU A 323 -19.37 18.07 47.94
C GLU A 323 -19.10 18.48 46.48
N TYR A 324 -19.52 19.67 46.07
CA TYR A 324 -19.21 20.21 44.74
C TYR A 324 -17.70 20.46 44.53
N GLN A 325 -16.96 20.91 45.56
CA GLN A 325 -15.50 21.01 45.46
C GLN A 325 -14.82 19.65 45.30
N ASN A 326 -15.31 18.61 45.97
CA ASN A 326 -14.76 17.26 45.84
C ASN A 326 -15.08 16.68 44.45
N LEU A 327 -16.32 16.79 43.97
CA LEU A 327 -16.68 16.43 42.60
C LEU A 327 -15.83 17.18 41.55
N VAL A 328 -15.50 18.45 41.78
CA VAL A 328 -14.59 19.23 40.91
C VAL A 328 -13.12 18.78 41.02
N LYS A 329 -12.66 18.23 42.15
CA LYS A 329 -11.34 17.57 42.25
C LYS A 329 -11.35 16.24 41.49
N ASP A 330 -12.38 15.44 41.65
CA ASP A 330 -12.51 14.13 41.02
C ASP A 330 -12.58 14.27 39.49
N LEU A 331 -13.42 15.17 38.97
CA LEU A 331 -13.48 15.50 37.54
C LEU A 331 -12.17 16.09 36.99
N ARG A 332 -11.34 16.75 37.82
CA ARG A 332 -9.99 17.17 37.43
C ARG A 332 -9.02 15.98 37.37
N MET A 333 -9.09 15.05 38.31
CA MET A 333 -8.26 13.83 38.29
C MET A 333 -8.64 12.92 37.11
N GLU A 334 -9.93 12.79 36.79
CA GLU A 334 -10.39 12.10 35.58
C GLU A 334 -9.90 12.82 34.30
N LEU A 335 -9.97 14.15 34.23
CA LEU A 335 -9.44 14.91 33.10
C LEU A 335 -7.92 14.77 32.94
N GLU A 336 -7.16 14.76 34.03
CA GLU A 336 -5.71 14.52 34.03
C GLU A 336 -5.39 13.09 33.55
N ALA A 337 -6.14 12.09 34.03
CA ALA A 337 -6.00 10.69 33.60
C ALA A 337 -6.34 10.50 32.11
N VAL A 338 -7.42 11.10 31.62
CA VAL A 338 -7.80 11.08 30.19
C VAL A 338 -6.79 11.85 29.33
N SER A 339 -6.22 12.96 29.84
CA SER A 339 -5.15 13.70 29.19
C SER A 339 -3.88 12.84 29.04
N GLN A 340 -3.48 12.14 30.11
CA GLN A 340 -2.33 11.23 30.07
C GLN A 340 -2.61 9.97 29.23
N GLN A 341 -3.84 9.46 29.21
CA GLN A 341 -4.25 8.38 28.30
C GLN A 341 -4.17 8.82 26.84
N LYS A 342 -4.67 10.02 26.50
CA LYS A 342 -4.55 10.62 25.17
C LYS A 342 -3.07 10.79 24.77
N LYS A 343 -2.22 11.23 25.70
CA LYS A 343 -0.77 11.38 25.48
C LYS A 343 -0.08 10.03 25.21
N ASN A 344 -0.49 8.96 25.90
CA ASN A 344 -0.01 7.60 25.62
C ASN A 344 -0.45 7.13 24.23
N ILE A 345 -1.76 7.20 23.92
CA ILE A 345 -2.32 6.83 22.61
C ILE A 345 -1.64 7.60 21.48
N MET A 346 -1.39 8.90 21.65
CA MET A 346 -0.72 9.72 20.64
C MET A 346 0.76 9.33 20.45
N LYS A 347 1.46 8.92 21.51
CA LYS A 347 2.82 8.37 21.41
C LYS A 347 2.83 7.02 20.68
N ASP A 348 1.88 6.14 20.99
CA ASP A 348 1.77 4.82 20.37
C ASP A 348 1.32 4.93 18.90
N MET A 349 0.48 5.91 18.57
CA MET A 349 0.11 6.30 17.20
C MET A 349 1.33 6.78 16.40
N MET A 350 2.12 7.73 16.94
CA MET A 350 3.36 8.17 16.29
C MET A 350 4.38 7.03 16.12
N LYS A 351 4.41 6.06 17.04
CA LYS A 351 5.23 4.84 16.87
C LYS A 351 4.71 3.99 15.70
N LEU A 352 3.40 3.73 15.64
CA LEU A 352 2.79 2.95 14.55
C LEU A 352 2.94 3.65 13.19
N GLU A 353 2.90 4.98 13.14
CA GLU A 353 3.21 5.76 11.94
C GLU A 353 4.67 5.56 11.50
N LEU A 354 5.64 5.64 12.41
CA LEU A 354 7.06 5.37 12.13
C LEU A 354 7.30 3.91 11.70
N ASP A 355 6.70 2.94 12.40
CA ASP A 355 6.79 1.51 12.05
C ASP A 355 6.18 1.25 10.66
N LEU A 356 5.07 1.90 10.30
CA LEU A 356 4.47 1.85 8.96
C LEU A 356 5.30 2.53 7.89
N HIS A 357 6.01 3.63 8.20
CA HIS A 357 6.95 4.26 7.29
C HIS A 357 8.15 3.33 7.01
N GLY A 358 8.74 2.74 8.05
CA GLY A 358 9.82 1.74 7.90
C GLY A 358 9.40 0.56 7.03
N LEU A 359 8.22 -0.04 7.28
CA LEU A 359 7.70 -1.14 6.46
C LEU A 359 7.46 -0.75 4.99
N ARG A 360 7.06 0.51 4.72
CA ARG A 360 6.91 1.03 3.34
C ARG A 360 8.26 1.19 2.66
N GLU A 361 9.27 1.71 3.36
CA GLU A 361 10.63 1.85 2.84
C GLU A 361 11.30 0.48 2.59
N GLU A 362 11.17 -0.47 3.52
CA GLU A 362 11.65 -1.84 3.34
C GLU A 362 10.97 -2.56 2.15
N THR A 363 9.65 -2.38 2.01
CA THR A 363 8.88 -2.93 0.87
C THR A 363 9.33 -2.30 -0.46
N SER A 364 9.54 -0.98 -0.48
CA SER A 364 10.05 -0.26 -1.66
C SER A 364 11.45 -0.73 -2.03
N ALA A 365 12.37 -0.81 -1.07
CA ALA A 365 13.72 -1.31 -1.26
C ALA A 365 13.76 -2.80 -1.62
N HIS A 366 12.76 -3.60 -1.23
CA HIS A 366 12.60 -4.98 -1.72
C HIS A 366 12.11 -5.02 -3.18
N LEU A 367 11.15 -4.17 -3.56
CA LEU A 367 10.69 -4.05 -4.94
C LEU A 367 11.83 -3.64 -5.87
N GLU A 368 12.57 -2.59 -5.50
CA GLU A 368 13.70 -2.08 -6.28
C GLU A 368 14.82 -3.13 -6.43
N ARG A 369 15.07 -3.95 -5.41
CA ARG A 369 15.97 -5.12 -5.51
C ARG A 369 15.43 -6.17 -6.48
N LYS A 370 14.13 -6.45 -6.47
CA LYS A 370 13.50 -7.42 -7.39
C LYS A 370 13.49 -6.91 -8.83
N ASP A 371 13.31 -5.62 -9.06
CA ASP A 371 13.43 -5.02 -10.39
C ASP A 371 14.88 -5.05 -10.90
N LYS A 372 15.88 -4.82 -10.04
CA LYS A 372 17.30 -5.00 -10.36
C LYS A 372 17.65 -6.46 -10.69
N GLU A 373 17.16 -7.42 -9.90
CA GLU A 373 17.30 -8.86 -10.19
C GLU A 373 16.65 -9.23 -11.53
N ALA A 374 15.43 -8.75 -11.79
CA ALA A 374 14.70 -9.00 -13.03
C ALA A 374 15.40 -8.40 -14.25
N ALA A 375 15.96 -7.19 -14.14
CA ALA A 375 16.75 -6.56 -15.19
C ALA A 375 18.03 -7.35 -15.49
N ILE A 376 18.74 -7.84 -14.47
CA ILE A 376 19.93 -8.70 -14.64
C ILE A 376 19.56 -10.00 -15.37
N LEU A 377 18.47 -10.67 -14.96
CA LEU A 377 17.99 -11.89 -15.60
C LEU A 377 17.54 -11.63 -17.05
N GLN A 378 16.93 -10.47 -17.33
CA GLN A 378 16.53 -10.08 -18.68
C GLN A 378 17.74 -9.81 -19.58
N CYS A 379 18.79 -9.16 -19.08
CA CYS A 379 20.05 -8.99 -19.79
C CYS A 379 20.73 -10.33 -20.08
N GLN A 380 20.80 -11.24 -19.10
CA GLN A 380 21.34 -12.60 -19.29
C GLN A 380 20.55 -13.40 -20.33
N LEU A 381 19.22 -13.26 -20.37
CA LEU A 381 18.37 -13.90 -21.38
C LEU A 381 18.66 -13.34 -22.79
N GLN A 382 18.80 -12.03 -22.94
CA GLN A 382 19.19 -11.39 -24.21
C GLN A 382 20.58 -11.82 -24.66
N GLU A 383 21.54 -11.91 -23.75
CA GLU A 383 22.91 -12.33 -24.03
C GLU A 383 22.97 -13.81 -24.48
N GLN A 384 22.18 -14.70 -23.85
CA GLN A 384 22.01 -16.08 -24.32
C GLN A 384 21.30 -16.16 -25.68
N GLN A 385 20.29 -15.32 -25.95
CA GLN A 385 19.67 -15.24 -27.28
C GLN A 385 20.64 -14.76 -28.36
N LEU A 386 21.51 -13.80 -28.04
CA LEU A 386 22.56 -13.33 -28.95
C LEU A 386 23.56 -14.44 -29.25
N GLN A 387 24.10 -15.12 -28.21
CA GLN A 387 25.00 -16.27 -28.38
C GLN A 387 24.34 -17.41 -29.17
N PHE A 388 23.04 -17.66 -29.00
CA PHE A 388 22.32 -18.65 -29.80
C PHE A 388 22.23 -18.24 -31.29
N SER A 389 21.94 -16.97 -31.57
CA SER A 389 21.93 -16.42 -32.93
C SER A 389 23.32 -16.49 -33.59
N GLU A 390 24.38 -16.13 -32.86
CA GLU A 390 25.76 -16.22 -33.34
C GLU A 390 26.17 -17.68 -33.64
N ASN A 391 25.82 -18.62 -32.75
CA ASN A 391 26.05 -20.05 -32.98
C ASN A 391 25.25 -20.58 -34.18
N GLN A 392 24.00 -20.15 -34.38
CA GLN A 392 23.20 -20.52 -35.55
C GLN A 392 23.82 -19.97 -36.85
N ASN A 393 24.37 -18.76 -36.82
CA ASN A 393 25.08 -18.17 -37.95
C ASN A 393 26.46 -18.82 -38.21
N LEU A 394 27.13 -19.31 -37.17
CA LEU A 394 28.33 -20.14 -37.28
C LEU A 394 28.02 -21.53 -37.86
N ALA A 395 26.87 -22.14 -37.53
CA ALA A 395 26.40 -23.37 -38.17
C ALA A 395 26.16 -23.14 -39.67
N LYS A 396 25.31 -22.17 -40.04
CA LYS A 396 25.05 -21.79 -41.45
C LYS A 396 26.33 -21.53 -42.26
N LYS A 397 27.36 -20.92 -41.65
CA LYS A 397 28.68 -20.73 -42.27
C LYS A 397 29.44 -22.05 -42.49
N LYS A 398 29.41 -22.98 -41.53
CA LYS A 398 30.00 -24.32 -41.68
C LYS A 398 29.27 -25.14 -42.74
N ASP A 399 27.94 -25.10 -42.75
CA ASP A 399 27.11 -25.84 -43.70
C ASP A 399 27.37 -25.38 -45.15
N LYS A 400 27.49 -24.07 -45.38
CA LYS A 400 27.88 -23.52 -46.68
C LYS A 400 29.30 -23.94 -47.10
N LEU A 401 30.25 -23.96 -46.16
CA LEU A 401 31.64 -24.36 -46.43
C LEU A 401 31.73 -25.88 -46.71
N LEU A 402 30.85 -26.70 -46.11
CA LEU A 402 30.64 -28.09 -46.48
C LEU A 402 30.08 -28.22 -47.90
N GLN A 403 29.03 -27.49 -48.25
CA GLN A 403 28.48 -27.49 -49.62
C GLN A 403 29.56 -27.11 -50.67
N GLU A 404 30.35 -26.06 -50.41
CA GLU A 404 31.48 -25.65 -51.27
C GLU A 404 32.55 -26.75 -51.39
N LYS A 405 32.74 -27.59 -50.37
CA LYS A 405 33.64 -28.76 -50.42
C LYS A 405 33.06 -29.89 -51.26
N ASP A 406 31.77 -30.18 -51.10
CA ASP A 406 31.08 -31.26 -51.81
C ASP A 406 30.95 -30.94 -53.31
N GLU A 407 30.65 -29.69 -53.67
CA GLU A 407 30.68 -29.20 -55.06
C GLU A 407 32.08 -29.35 -55.70
N MET A 408 33.13 -28.99 -54.96
CA MET A 408 34.52 -29.20 -55.38
C MET A 408 34.91 -30.69 -55.49
N LEU A 409 34.35 -31.55 -54.63
CA LEU A 409 34.58 -32.98 -54.67
C LEU A 409 33.92 -33.59 -55.92
N HIS A 410 32.65 -33.25 -56.20
CA HIS A 410 31.96 -33.66 -57.44
C HIS A 410 32.63 -33.11 -58.72
N GLU A 411 33.26 -31.94 -58.67
CA GLU A 411 34.09 -31.41 -59.77
C GLU A 411 35.35 -32.26 -60.00
N LEU A 412 35.99 -32.75 -58.93
CA LEU A 412 37.12 -33.67 -59.01
C LEU A 412 36.70 -35.07 -59.49
N GLU A 413 35.54 -35.59 -59.06
CA GLU A 413 34.97 -36.85 -59.55
C GLU A 413 34.65 -36.80 -61.05
N ARG A 414 34.06 -35.70 -61.53
CA ARG A 414 33.82 -35.48 -62.97
C ARG A 414 35.11 -35.39 -63.76
N LYS A 415 36.17 -34.76 -63.22
CA LYS A 415 37.51 -34.75 -63.85
C LYS A 415 38.17 -36.13 -63.84
N LEU A 416 38.06 -36.89 -62.75
CA LEU A 416 38.60 -38.25 -62.64
C LEU A 416 37.93 -39.20 -63.64
N THR A 417 36.60 -39.19 -63.72
CA THR A 417 35.85 -39.98 -64.70
C THR A 417 36.09 -39.51 -66.14
N GLN A 418 36.31 -38.21 -66.39
CA GLN A 418 36.75 -37.72 -67.70
C GLN A 418 38.13 -38.29 -68.08
N VAL A 419 39.09 -38.30 -67.15
CA VAL A 419 40.45 -38.86 -67.34
C VAL A 419 40.41 -40.38 -67.58
N GLN A 420 39.61 -41.13 -66.82
CA GLN A 420 39.38 -42.55 -67.09
C GLN A 420 38.80 -42.76 -68.50
N ASN A 421 37.80 -41.95 -68.90
CA ASN A 421 37.20 -42.04 -70.23
C ASN A 421 38.14 -41.62 -71.37
N THR A 422 39.20 -40.83 -71.16
CA THR A 422 40.28 -40.65 -72.14
C THR A 422 41.27 -41.81 -72.12
N LEU A 423 41.60 -42.36 -70.96
CA LEU A 423 42.52 -43.49 -70.82
C LEU A 423 41.96 -44.75 -71.50
N MET A 424 40.71 -45.13 -71.22
CA MET A 424 40.00 -46.24 -71.89
C MET A 424 39.94 -46.08 -73.43
N ARG A 425 39.93 -44.84 -73.94
CA ARG A 425 40.00 -44.57 -75.39
C ARG A 425 41.40 -44.72 -75.96
N LYS A 426 42.44 -44.34 -75.20
CA LYS A 426 43.84 -44.53 -75.58
C LYS A 426 44.25 -46.00 -75.51
N GLU A 427 43.72 -46.74 -74.54
CA GLU A 427 43.85 -48.18 -74.41
C GLU A 427 43.27 -48.90 -75.64
N LYS A 428 42.02 -48.62 -76.02
CA LYS A 428 41.41 -49.20 -77.25
C LYS A 428 42.11 -48.82 -78.55
N GLU A 429 42.64 -47.60 -78.67
CA GLU A 429 43.44 -47.22 -79.84
C GLU A 429 44.83 -47.92 -79.82
N LEU A 430 45.38 -48.23 -78.65
CA LEU A 430 46.61 -49.01 -78.50
C LEU A 430 46.39 -50.51 -78.77
N GLU A 431 45.27 -51.10 -78.32
CA GLU A 431 44.83 -52.45 -78.73
C GLU A 431 44.72 -52.55 -80.26
N LYS A 432 44.05 -51.58 -80.89
CA LYS A 432 43.92 -51.50 -82.35
C LYS A 432 45.28 -51.35 -83.04
N GLN A 433 46.20 -50.56 -82.48
CA GLN A 433 47.57 -50.45 -83.00
C GLN A 433 48.38 -51.73 -82.82
N GLN A 434 48.16 -52.50 -81.74
CA GLN A 434 48.73 -53.84 -81.58
C GLN A 434 48.16 -54.82 -82.62
N CYS A 435 46.86 -54.81 -82.90
CA CYS A 435 46.26 -55.61 -83.97
C CYS A 435 46.85 -55.26 -85.34
N MET A 436 46.92 -53.99 -85.71
CA MET A 436 47.56 -53.55 -86.97
C MET A 436 49.05 -53.92 -87.02
N LEU A 437 49.77 -53.89 -85.90
CA LEU A 437 51.17 -54.29 -85.84
C LEU A 437 51.34 -55.81 -85.99
N LEU A 438 50.43 -56.62 -85.45
CA LEU A 438 50.39 -58.07 -85.65
C LEU A 438 50.03 -58.44 -87.10
N GLU A 439 49.07 -57.74 -87.71
CA GLU A 439 48.76 -57.86 -89.15
C GLU A 439 49.99 -57.51 -90.01
N LEU A 440 50.66 -56.40 -89.72
CA LEU A 440 51.91 -56.02 -90.40
C LEU A 440 53.05 -57.01 -90.14
N GLU A 441 53.12 -57.64 -88.96
CA GLU A 441 54.10 -58.68 -88.66
C GLU A 441 53.79 -59.99 -89.41
N MET A 442 52.51 -60.35 -89.59
CA MET A 442 52.09 -61.47 -90.44
C MET A 442 52.42 -61.18 -91.91
N ASN A 443 52.05 -60.01 -92.43
CA ASN A 443 52.41 -59.57 -93.78
C ASN A 443 53.95 -59.56 -93.98
N ALA A 444 54.73 -59.17 -92.98
CA ALA A 444 56.19 -59.20 -93.01
C ALA A 444 56.80 -60.61 -92.85
N LYS A 445 56.05 -61.59 -92.31
CA LYS A 445 56.42 -63.02 -92.28
C LYS A 445 56.11 -63.68 -93.63
N GLU A 446 54.99 -63.33 -94.26
CA GLU A 446 54.64 -63.77 -95.62
C GLU A 446 55.63 -63.21 -96.67
N ALA A 447 55.93 -61.91 -96.60
CA ALA A 447 56.92 -61.25 -97.46
C ALA A 447 58.37 -61.79 -97.31
N LYS A 448 58.65 -62.63 -96.31
CA LYS A 448 59.96 -63.28 -96.09
C LYS A 448 60.09 -64.67 -96.71
N GLN A 449 59.12 -65.14 -97.50
CA GLN A 449 59.23 -66.39 -98.27
C GLN A 449 59.78 -66.20 -99.71
N CYS A 450 60.92 -65.53 -99.87
CA CYS A 450 61.73 -65.62 -101.09
C CYS A 450 63.24 -65.44 -100.79
N LYS A 451 64.14 -65.99 -101.62
CA LYS A 451 65.57 -66.21 -101.30
C LYS A 451 66.58 -65.39 -102.15
N PRO A 452 67.88 -65.28 -101.75
CA PRO A 452 68.68 -64.04 -101.90
C PRO A 452 69.90 -64.08 -102.85
N LYS A 453 70.52 -62.91 -103.09
CA LYS A 453 71.89 -62.60 -103.62
C LYS A 453 72.19 -61.08 -103.43
N VAL A 454 73.42 -60.53 -103.51
CA VAL A 454 74.77 -60.91 -103.03
C VAL A 454 75.74 -59.70 -103.24
N GLU A 455 76.63 -59.40 -102.27
CA GLU A 455 77.73 -58.38 -102.32
C GLU A 455 77.27 -56.92 -102.61
N CYS A 456 78.01 -55.81 -102.45
CA CYS A 456 79.40 -55.45 -102.10
C CYS A 456 79.35 -54.05 -101.38
N CYS A 457 80.34 -53.42 -100.73
CA CYS A 457 81.79 -53.63 -100.51
C CYS A 457 82.22 -53.02 -99.13
N VAL A 458 83.52 -52.75 -98.91
CA VAL A 458 84.10 -52.00 -97.76
C VAL A 458 84.88 -50.77 -98.26
N ASN A 459 84.67 -49.57 -97.68
CA ASN A 459 85.69 -48.52 -97.45
C ASN A 459 85.12 -47.22 -96.81
N MET A 460 86.02 -46.32 -96.39
CA MET A 460 85.78 -44.93 -95.91
C MET A 460 85.09 -44.72 -94.54
N GLN A 461 85.81 -44.92 -93.44
CA GLN A 461 85.67 -44.02 -92.26
C GLN A 461 86.94 -43.84 -91.38
N ASN A 462 88.13 -44.11 -91.92
CA ASN A 462 89.42 -43.95 -91.20
C ASN A 462 90.03 -42.52 -91.25
N GLU A 463 89.31 -41.53 -91.78
CA GLU A 463 89.84 -40.16 -91.98
C GLU A 463 89.67 -39.24 -90.76
N LEU A 464 88.70 -39.51 -89.86
CA LEU A 464 88.43 -38.66 -88.69
C LEU A 464 89.47 -38.78 -87.56
N GLN A 465 90.40 -39.73 -87.66
CA GLN A 465 91.44 -39.95 -86.63
C GLN A 465 92.72 -39.10 -86.87
N LYS A 466 92.83 -38.36 -87.98
CA LYS A 466 94.07 -37.66 -88.40
C LYS A 466 94.12 -36.14 -88.13
N LEU A 467 93.11 -35.56 -87.51
CA LEU A 467 93.06 -34.12 -87.17
C LEU A 467 93.19 -33.88 -85.66
N LYS A 468 94.27 -34.39 -85.06
CA LYS A 468 94.53 -34.26 -83.60
C LYS A 468 95.95 -33.83 -83.20
N GLU A 469 96.87 -33.63 -84.16
CA GLU A 469 98.32 -33.52 -83.87
C GLU A 469 99.01 -32.29 -84.49
N CYS A 470 98.27 -31.24 -84.89
CA CYS A 470 98.82 -30.11 -85.65
C CYS A 470 98.43 -28.69 -85.14
N LEU A 471 98.36 -28.46 -83.82
CA LEU A 471 98.03 -27.11 -83.29
C LEU A 471 98.73 -26.65 -81.98
N GLU A 472 99.74 -27.36 -81.46
CA GLU A 472 100.47 -26.91 -80.24
C GLU A 472 102.00 -26.89 -80.37
N GLU A 473 102.54 -26.86 -81.60
CA GLU A 473 103.99 -26.68 -81.86
C GLU A 473 104.25 -25.49 -82.79
N ALA A 474 103.64 -24.34 -82.46
CA ALA A 474 103.71 -23.10 -83.26
C ALA A 474 103.94 -21.84 -82.39
N LYS A 475 104.63 -21.97 -81.25
CA LYS A 475 104.80 -20.88 -80.27
C LYS A 475 106.25 -20.52 -79.92
N LYS A 476 107.24 -20.93 -80.72
CA LYS A 476 108.65 -20.51 -80.55
C LYS A 476 109.40 -20.25 -81.87
N GLN A 477 109.86 -18.99 -81.99
CA GLN A 477 110.92 -18.46 -82.87
C GLN A 477 110.65 -18.19 -84.37
N GLN A 478 110.43 -16.90 -84.66
CA GLN A 478 111.00 -16.16 -85.81
C GLN A 478 111.16 -14.71 -85.29
N ARG A 479 112.34 -14.11 -85.01
CA ARG A 479 113.56 -13.82 -85.83
C ARG A 479 113.18 -13.05 -87.11
N LEU A 480 113.83 -11.95 -87.52
CA LEU A 480 115.28 -11.68 -87.59
C LEU A 480 115.63 -10.18 -87.50
N ALA A 481 116.81 -9.90 -86.94
CA ALA A 481 117.83 -8.93 -87.40
C ALA A 481 119.16 -9.38 -86.74
N GLY A 482 120.36 -9.34 -87.32
CA GLY A 482 120.81 -8.67 -88.55
C GLY A 482 121.41 -7.29 -88.23
N GLU A 483 122.64 -6.94 -88.61
CA GLU A 483 123.74 -7.64 -89.30
C GLU A 483 125.08 -6.98 -88.88
N ALA A 484 126.25 -7.59 -89.15
CA ALA A 484 127.52 -6.91 -89.47
C ALA A 484 128.68 -7.90 -89.74
N PRO A 485 129.38 -7.80 -90.89
CA PRO A 485 130.68 -8.46 -91.11
C PRO A 485 131.85 -7.54 -90.74
N ALA A 486 133.08 -8.08 -90.83
CA ALA A 486 134.33 -7.32 -90.76
C ALA A 486 135.10 -7.43 -92.10
N ALA A 487 136.18 -6.63 -92.24
CA ALA A 487 137.16 -6.62 -93.33
C ALA A 487 136.69 -6.02 -94.69
N GLN A 488 137.50 -5.24 -95.45
CA GLN A 488 138.76 -4.50 -95.16
C GLN A 488 139.10 -3.56 -96.35
N GLN A 489 140.11 -2.70 -96.18
CA GLN A 489 140.90 -1.98 -97.22
C GLN A 489 140.28 -0.68 -97.77
N LEU A 490 140.86 0.49 -97.47
CA LEU A 490 141.97 1.22 -98.15
C LEU A 490 141.54 1.90 -99.48
N ALA A 491 141.87 3.17 -99.76
CA ALA A 491 142.52 4.22 -98.95
C ALA A 491 142.29 5.63 -99.55
N GLN A 492 142.54 6.67 -98.73
CA GLN A 492 143.27 7.94 -99.01
C GLN A 492 143.28 8.54 -100.46
N SER A 493 143.12 9.85 -100.67
CA SER A 493 143.02 10.99 -99.73
C SER A 493 142.53 12.28 -100.43
N LYS A 494 141.88 13.17 -99.65
CA LYS A 494 142.03 14.65 -99.66
C LYS A 494 141.01 15.29 -98.72
N GLU A 495 141.35 15.28 -97.42
CA GLU A 495 140.50 15.76 -96.33
C GLU A 495 140.84 17.22 -95.98
N GLU A 496 140.15 18.16 -96.62
CA GLU A 496 140.17 19.58 -96.18
C GLU A 496 138.88 20.35 -96.53
N ALA A 497 138.02 19.81 -97.41
CA ALA A 497 136.69 20.37 -97.71
C ALA A 497 135.52 19.71 -96.93
N ALA A 498 135.74 18.53 -96.31
CA ALA A 498 134.66 17.71 -95.73
C ALA A 498 134.12 18.22 -94.38
N LEU A 499 134.90 19.01 -93.64
CA LEU A 499 134.54 19.51 -92.31
C LEU A 499 133.32 20.46 -92.31
N ALA A 500 132.97 21.05 -93.45
CA ALA A 500 131.76 21.87 -93.57
C ALA A 500 130.48 21.03 -93.71
N VAL A 501 130.55 19.83 -94.32
CA VAL A 501 129.37 19.01 -94.63
C VAL A 501 128.92 18.17 -93.43
N ASN A 502 129.87 17.56 -92.70
CA ASN A 502 129.55 16.73 -91.54
C ASN A 502 128.74 17.48 -90.46
N ASN A 503 129.03 18.76 -90.24
CA ASN A 503 128.30 19.59 -89.28
C ASN A 503 126.82 19.83 -89.68
N LEU A 504 126.51 19.82 -90.98
CA LEU A 504 125.14 19.94 -91.49
C LEU A 504 124.37 18.62 -91.33
N GLU A 505 125.01 17.49 -91.66
CA GLU A 505 124.37 16.18 -91.49
C GLU A 505 124.16 15.81 -90.02
N GLU A 506 125.10 16.11 -89.12
CA GLU A 506 124.94 15.77 -87.70
C GLU A 506 123.82 16.60 -87.04
N SER A 507 123.66 17.86 -87.43
CA SER A 507 122.53 18.68 -86.98
C SER A 507 121.19 18.20 -87.58
N GLN A 508 121.17 17.76 -88.85
CA GLN A 508 120.00 17.12 -89.46
C GLN A 508 119.63 15.79 -88.77
N ARG A 509 120.61 14.94 -88.44
CA ARG A 509 120.40 13.69 -87.69
C ARG A 509 119.90 13.94 -86.27
N LYS A 510 120.38 14.98 -85.59
CA LYS A 510 119.85 15.39 -84.27
C LYS A 510 118.40 15.89 -84.36
N LEU A 511 118.03 16.64 -85.40
CA LEU A 511 116.65 17.05 -85.65
C LEU A 511 115.72 15.86 -85.97
N GLN A 512 116.20 14.86 -86.70
CA GLN A 512 115.46 13.61 -86.92
C GLN A 512 115.29 12.79 -85.63
N ALA A 513 116.31 12.74 -84.77
CA ALA A 513 116.20 12.10 -83.45
C ALA A 513 115.17 12.81 -82.55
N CYS A 514 115.19 14.15 -82.50
CA CYS A 514 114.20 14.93 -81.74
C CYS A 514 112.77 14.72 -82.28
N THR A 515 112.56 14.80 -83.60
CA THR A 515 111.21 14.63 -84.18
C THR A 515 110.68 13.19 -84.03
N PHE A 516 111.55 12.17 -84.05
CA PHE A 516 111.17 10.81 -83.70
C PHE A 516 110.81 10.67 -82.21
N GLN A 517 111.60 11.27 -81.30
CA GLN A 517 111.31 11.25 -79.87
C GLN A 517 110.03 12.02 -79.53
N ASP A 518 109.75 13.15 -80.18
CA ASP A 518 108.52 13.92 -79.99
C ASP A 518 107.30 13.22 -80.60
N LYS A 519 107.46 12.46 -81.69
CA LYS A 519 106.43 11.54 -82.17
C LYS A 519 106.13 10.45 -81.14
N GLN A 520 107.13 9.80 -80.55
CA GLN A 520 106.94 8.81 -79.48
C GLN A 520 106.25 9.42 -78.24
N LYS A 521 106.64 10.65 -77.82
CA LYS A 521 105.95 11.38 -76.75
C LYS A 521 104.49 11.65 -77.11
N THR A 522 104.21 12.04 -78.35
CA THR A 522 102.84 12.31 -78.83
C THR A 522 101.99 11.05 -78.83
N GLU A 523 102.54 9.91 -79.27
CA GLU A 523 101.87 8.61 -79.25
C GLU A 523 101.59 8.14 -77.82
N ALA A 524 102.55 8.31 -76.90
CA ALA A 524 102.37 8.02 -75.47
C ALA A 524 101.33 8.95 -74.79
N ILE A 525 101.32 10.24 -75.12
CA ILE A 525 100.32 11.20 -74.64
C ILE A 525 98.93 10.82 -75.16
N GLN A 526 98.80 10.39 -76.41
CA GLN A 526 97.52 9.91 -76.94
C GLN A 526 97.04 8.64 -76.23
N GLU A 527 97.93 7.70 -75.92
CA GLU A 527 97.55 6.48 -75.21
C GLU A 527 97.12 6.77 -73.76
N LEU A 528 97.89 7.58 -73.03
CA LEU A 528 97.49 8.07 -71.70
C LEU A 528 96.15 8.84 -71.75
N HIS A 529 95.88 9.57 -72.82
CA HIS A 529 94.60 10.27 -72.99
C HIS A 529 93.43 9.30 -73.27
N ARG A 530 93.66 8.20 -74.01
CA ARG A 530 92.68 7.10 -74.16
C ARG A 530 92.43 6.39 -72.83
N GLU A 531 93.49 6.12 -72.06
CA GLU A 531 93.41 5.45 -70.76
C GLU A 531 92.68 6.32 -69.71
N VAL A 532 92.97 7.63 -69.66
CA VAL A 532 92.20 8.58 -68.82
C VAL A 532 90.74 8.65 -69.26
N GLN A 533 90.44 8.72 -70.57
CA GLN A 533 89.04 8.70 -71.04
C GLN A 533 88.32 7.37 -70.74
N LYS A 534 89.05 6.25 -70.70
CA LYS A 534 88.51 4.94 -70.29
C LYS A 534 88.21 4.92 -68.80
N LEU A 535 89.20 5.26 -67.96
CA LEU A 535 89.05 5.31 -66.50
C LEU A 535 87.96 6.30 -66.07
N GLN A 536 87.81 7.43 -66.78
CA GLN A 536 86.74 8.39 -66.51
C GLN A 536 85.34 7.83 -66.83
N LYS A 537 85.20 7.01 -67.88
CA LYS A 537 83.95 6.30 -68.20
C LYS A 537 83.64 5.16 -67.21
N GLU A 538 84.67 4.42 -66.79
CA GLU A 538 84.57 3.39 -65.76
C GLU A 538 84.19 4.00 -64.40
N ALA A 539 84.74 5.18 -64.06
CA ALA A 539 84.36 5.94 -62.88
C ALA A 539 82.91 6.43 -62.93
N THR A 540 82.41 6.93 -64.07
CA THR A 540 80.99 7.32 -64.20
C THR A 540 80.06 6.10 -64.11
N ALA A 541 80.38 4.99 -64.76
CA ALA A 541 79.59 3.75 -64.67
C ALA A 541 79.53 3.22 -63.22
N ALA A 542 80.67 3.20 -62.52
CA ALA A 542 80.72 2.81 -61.12
C ALA A 542 80.05 3.80 -60.15
N GLU A 543 79.76 5.04 -60.56
CA GLU A 543 79.00 6.01 -59.76
C GLU A 543 77.49 5.92 -60.06
N GLU A 544 77.12 5.58 -61.30
CA GLU A 544 75.77 5.19 -61.72
C GLU A 544 75.33 3.89 -61.05
N GLU A 545 76.18 2.85 -60.96
CA GLU A 545 75.88 1.60 -60.23
C GLU A 545 75.69 1.81 -58.72
N LYS A 546 76.37 2.80 -58.11
CA LYS A 546 76.15 3.19 -56.70
C LYS A 546 74.84 3.94 -56.47
N ALA A 547 74.24 4.54 -57.50
CA ALA A 547 72.99 5.31 -57.35
C ALA A 547 71.79 4.44 -56.89
N PRO A 548 71.45 3.30 -57.52
CA PRO A 548 70.37 2.44 -57.03
C PRO A 548 70.69 1.80 -55.67
N ILE A 549 71.96 1.53 -55.38
CA ILE A 549 72.38 0.98 -54.06
C ILE A 549 72.13 2.03 -52.96
N ARG A 550 72.55 3.29 -53.15
CA ARG A 550 72.24 4.40 -52.23
C ARG A 550 70.74 4.57 -52.03
N LYS A 551 69.96 4.59 -53.13
CA LYS A 551 68.50 4.67 -53.07
C LYS A 551 67.87 3.50 -52.27
N ARG A 552 68.35 2.26 -52.45
CA ARG A 552 67.82 1.12 -51.70
C ARG A 552 68.18 1.17 -50.21
N ILE A 553 69.33 1.76 -49.85
CA ILE A 553 69.69 2.02 -48.45
C ILE A 553 68.79 3.09 -47.83
N GLU A 554 68.45 4.15 -48.56
CA GLU A 554 67.51 5.20 -48.13
C GLU A 554 66.08 4.65 -47.97
N GLU A 555 65.63 3.81 -48.90
CA GLU A 555 64.35 3.07 -48.80
C GLU A 555 64.33 2.15 -47.57
N LEU A 556 65.33 1.29 -47.38
CA LEU A 556 65.43 0.39 -46.21
C LEU A 556 65.52 1.15 -44.88
N SER A 557 66.20 2.31 -44.85
CA SER A 557 66.26 3.19 -43.67
C SER A 557 64.89 3.82 -43.37
N SER A 558 64.14 4.16 -44.41
CA SER A 558 62.77 4.67 -44.30
C SER A 558 61.81 3.58 -43.79
N GLU A 559 61.85 2.39 -44.39
CA GLU A 559 61.12 1.18 -43.99
C GLU A 559 61.38 0.86 -42.50
N LEU A 560 62.65 0.88 -42.06
CA LEU A 560 63.04 0.66 -40.67
C LEU A 560 62.50 1.76 -39.73
N SER A 561 62.56 3.03 -40.13
CA SER A 561 62.02 4.15 -39.34
C SER A 561 60.50 4.08 -39.17
N GLU A 562 59.79 3.48 -40.13
CA GLU A 562 58.34 3.28 -40.06
C GLU A 562 58.00 2.04 -39.22
N ALA A 563 58.77 0.96 -39.34
CA ALA A 563 58.66 -0.23 -38.50
C ALA A 563 58.88 0.09 -37.02
N LEU A 564 59.90 0.90 -36.69
CA LEU A 564 60.16 1.37 -35.32
C LEU A 564 59.00 2.21 -34.77
N ARG A 565 58.47 3.18 -35.56
CA ARG A 565 57.28 3.95 -35.14
C ARG A 565 56.05 3.06 -34.92
N LYS A 566 55.81 2.08 -35.80
CA LYS A 566 54.72 1.10 -35.65
C LYS A 566 54.89 0.24 -34.38
N PHE A 567 56.12 -0.16 -34.05
CA PHE A 567 56.45 -0.83 -32.80
C PHE A 567 56.16 0.06 -31.58
N ASP A 568 56.60 1.32 -31.58
CA ASP A 568 56.33 2.27 -30.49
C ASP A 568 54.83 2.53 -30.26
N TYR A 569 54.02 2.55 -31.33
CA TYR A 569 52.56 2.65 -31.20
C TYR A 569 51.97 1.37 -30.59
N SER A 570 52.37 0.18 -31.06
CA SER A 570 51.90 -1.10 -30.52
C SER A 570 52.36 -1.33 -29.07
N GLU A 571 53.53 -0.84 -28.68
CA GLU A 571 54.04 -0.94 -27.31
C GLU A 571 53.28 -0.02 -26.34
N LYS A 572 52.86 1.18 -26.80
CA LYS A 572 51.94 2.08 -26.07
C LYS A 572 50.53 1.49 -25.97
N GLU A 573 50.00 0.95 -27.07
CA GLU A 573 48.71 0.26 -27.10
C GLU A 573 48.70 -0.93 -26.13
N LYS A 574 49.74 -1.78 -26.16
CA LYS A 574 49.92 -2.87 -25.20
C LYS A 574 49.94 -2.39 -23.75
N LYS A 575 50.66 -1.30 -23.44
CA LYS A 575 50.68 -0.71 -22.08
C LYS A 575 49.32 -0.17 -21.66
N GLN A 576 48.57 0.44 -22.58
CA GLN A 576 47.20 0.92 -22.33
C GLN A 576 46.23 -0.25 -22.09
N LEU A 577 46.28 -1.29 -22.94
CA LEU A 577 45.49 -2.51 -22.76
C LEU A 577 45.81 -3.20 -21.43
N GLN A 578 47.10 -3.34 -21.09
CA GLN A 578 47.53 -3.93 -19.81
C GLN A 578 47.07 -3.12 -18.60
N LYS A 579 47.01 -1.78 -18.70
CA LYS A 579 46.38 -0.93 -17.67
C LYS A 579 44.88 -1.18 -17.56
N THR A 580 44.16 -1.25 -18.68
CA THR A 580 42.71 -1.52 -18.65
C THR A 580 42.39 -2.92 -18.13
N VAL A 581 43.22 -3.94 -18.39
CA VAL A 581 43.05 -5.27 -17.80
C VAL A 581 43.17 -5.20 -16.28
N ALA A 582 44.24 -4.59 -15.75
CA ALA A 582 44.40 -4.42 -14.30
C ALA A 582 43.25 -3.62 -13.64
N GLU A 583 42.69 -2.62 -14.33
CA GLU A 583 41.52 -1.87 -13.87
C GLU A 583 40.22 -2.69 -13.88
N GLN A 584 40.08 -3.69 -14.77
CA GLN A 584 38.93 -4.60 -14.75
C GLN A 584 39.14 -5.72 -13.73
N ASP A 585 40.36 -6.25 -13.56
CA ASP A 585 40.68 -7.21 -12.51
C ASP A 585 40.42 -6.64 -11.12
N ALA A 586 40.74 -5.36 -10.88
CA ALA A 586 40.39 -4.66 -9.64
C ALA A 586 38.87 -4.65 -9.40
N LYS A 587 38.07 -4.23 -10.39
CA LYS A 587 36.60 -4.20 -10.30
C LYS A 587 35.98 -5.59 -10.13
N ILE A 588 36.55 -6.62 -10.76
CA ILE A 588 36.11 -8.01 -10.58
C ILE A 588 36.33 -8.44 -9.13
N ASN A 589 37.45 -8.07 -8.50
CA ASN A 589 37.68 -8.36 -7.09
C ASN A 589 36.72 -7.58 -6.16
N GLU A 590 36.49 -6.29 -6.42
CA GLU A 590 35.50 -5.48 -5.68
C GLU A 590 34.08 -6.08 -5.78
N LEU A 591 33.67 -6.50 -6.98
CA LEU A 591 32.39 -7.18 -7.19
C LEU A 591 32.33 -8.55 -6.48
N LEU A 592 33.43 -9.31 -6.46
CA LEU A 592 33.51 -10.58 -5.73
C LEU A 592 33.40 -10.37 -4.20
N ASP A 593 33.96 -9.30 -3.64
CA ASP A 593 33.76 -8.93 -2.22
C ASP A 593 32.34 -8.46 -1.94
N HIS A 594 31.72 -7.69 -2.85
CA HIS A 594 30.32 -7.31 -2.73
C HIS A 594 29.39 -8.54 -2.75
N VAL A 595 29.65 -9.51 -3.64
CA VAL A 595 28.93 -10.80 -3.67
C VAL A 595 29.17 -11.61 -2.39
N ARG A 596 30.40 -11.64 -1.85
CA ARG A 596 30.69 -12.27 -0.54
C ARG A 596 29.87 -11.63 0.60
N HIS A 597 29.75 -10.31 0.61
CA HIS A 597 28.96 -9.59 1.64
C HIS A 597 27.45 -9.91 1.52
N ILE A 598 26.89 -9.86 0.30
CA ILE A 598 25.48 -10.23 0.05
C ILE A 598 25.21 -11.68 0.46
N GLN A 599 26.13 -12.62 0.20
CA GLN A 599 26.02 -14.01 0.63
C GLN A 599 26.06 -14.19 2.15
N LEU A 600 26.76 -13.32 2.89
CA LEU A 600 26.74 -13.32 4.35
C LEU A 600 25.38 -12.83 4.87
N GLN A 601 24.92 -11.67 4.38
CA GLN A 601 23.61 -11.10 4.74
C GLN A 601 22.46 -12.07 4.43
N LEU A 602 22.49 -12.79 3.31
CA LEU A 602 21.48 -13.81 2.97
C LEU A 602 21.45 -14.96 3.98
N LYS A 603 22.60 -15.39 4.53
CA LYS A 603 22.65 -16.43 5.57
C LYS A 603 22.11 -15.92 6.90
N GLU A 604 22.46 -14.70 7.27
CA GLU A 604 21.96 -14.03 8.48
C GLU A 604 20.44 -13.86 8.42
N GLN A 605 19.92 -13.31 7.32
CA GLN A 605 18.48 -13.16 7.06
C GLN A 605 17.75 -14.51 7.04
N THR A 606 18.34 -15.56 6.46
CA THR A 606 17.78 -16.92 6.53
C THR A 606 17.73 -17.42 7.98
N SER A 607 18.77 -17.17 8.78
CA SER A 607 18.80 -17.59 10.20
C SER A 607 17.79 -16.82 11.07
N LEU A 608 17.49 -15.56 10.73
CA LEU A 608 16.46 -14.76 11.39
C LEU A 608 15.06 -15.23 10.97
N LYS A 609 14.84 -15.48 9.68
CA LYS A 609 13.58 -16.05 9.17
C LYS A 609 13.23 -17.36 9.87
N ASN A 610 14.18 -18.29 9.99
CA ASN A 610 13.93 -19.58 10.63
C ASN A 610 13.50 -19.41 12.09
N LYS A 611 14.15 -18.52 12.87
CA LYS A 611 13.74 -18.23 14.25
C LYS A 611 12.33 -17.65 14.33
N LEU A 612 11.97 -16.74 13.43
CA LEU A 612 10.62 -16.17 13.36
C LEU A 612 9.57 -17.22 12.94
N GLU A 613 9.94 -18.22 12.14
CA GLU A 613 9.08 -19.37 11.83
C GLU A 613 8.91 -20.31 13.04
N ASP A 614 9.96 -20.54 13.81
CA ASP A 614 9.92 -21.29 15.09
C ASP A 614 9.06 -20.58 16.14
N GLU A 615 9.28 -19.28 16.37
CA GLU A 615 8.49 -18.43 17.30
C GLU A 615 7.01 -18.39 16.89
N LEU A 616 6.72 -18.24 15.60
CA LEU A 616 5.36 -18.29 15.06
C LEU A 616 4.71 -19.67 15.26
N GLN A 617 5.49 -20.76 15.29
CA GLN A 617 4.99 -22.10 15.55
C GLN A 617 4.71 -22.33 17.05
N GLU A 618 5.54 -21.77 17.95
CA GLU A 618 5.27 -21.76 19.39
C GLU A 618 4.00 -20.97 19.73
N VAL A 619 3.84 -19.77 19.17
CA VAL A 619 2.63 -18.95 19.35
C VAL A 619 1.37 -19.66 18.85
N LYS A 620 1.44 -20.42 17.74
CA LYS A 620 0.32 -21.26 17.26
C LYS A 620 -0.05 -22.37 18.24
N LEU A 621 0.93 -23.05 18.83
CA LEU A 621 0.69 -24.09 19.84
C LEU A 621 0.01 -23.49 21.08
N LEU A 622 0.54 -22.38 21.60
CA LEU A 622 -0.04 -21.66 22.74
C LEU A 622 -1.49 -21.20 22.46
N LEU A 623 -1.80 -20.74 21.24
CA LEU A 623 -3.17 -20.38 20.86
C LEU A 623 -4.12 -21.58 20.82
N GLU A 624 -3.67 -22.74 20.35
CA GLU A 624 -4.49 -23.96 20.35
C GLU A 624 -4.72 -24.49 21.78
N GLU A 625 -3.70 -24.43 22.66
CA GLU A 625 -3.85 -24.70 24.09
C GLU A 625 -4.87 -23.76 24.76
N LYS A 626 -4.79 -22.44 24.52
CA LYS A 626 -5.79 -21.49 25.05
C LYS A 626 -7.18 -21.77 24.50
N ARG A 627 -7.31 -22.18 23.23
CA ARG A 627 -8.59 -22.61 22.65
C ARG A 627 -9.13 -23.88 23.31
N GLU A 628 -8.28 -24.85 23.66
CA GLU A 628 -8.70 -26.02 24.45
C GLU A 628 -9.14 -25.64 25.87
N HIS A 629 -8.39 -24.80 26.57
CA HIS A 629 -8.77 -24.31 27.90
C HIS A 629 -10.12 -23.58 27.86
N TRP A 630 -10.38 -22.77 26.82
CA TRP A 630 -11.67 -22.12 26.62
C TRP A 630 -12.81 -23.13 26.35
N LYS A 631 -12.59 -24.16 25.51
CA LYS A 631 -13.57 -25.25 25.30
C LYS A 631 -13.92 -25.94 26.63
N LYS A 632 -12.90 -26.35 27.40
CA LYS A 632 -13.03 -27.01 28.72
C LYS A 632 -13.78 -26.13 29.72
N SER A 633 -13.49 -24.82 29.76
CA SER A 633 -14.20 -23.83 30.58
C SER A 633 -15.68 -23.69 30.19
N LYS A 634 -15.98 -23.65 28.88
CA LYS A 634 -17.35 -23.56 28.36
C LYS A 634 -18.17 -24.84 28.57
N GLU A 635 -17.51 -26.00 28.60
CA GLU A 635 -18.14 -27.27 28.98
C GLU A 635 -18.49 -27.29 30.48
N GLN A 636 -17.64 -26.73 31.34
CA GLN A 636 -17.94 -26.54 32.77
C GLN A 636 -19.08 -25.54 33.01
N GLU A 637 -19.07 -24.39 32.31
CA GLU A 637 -20.15 -23.38 32.32
C GLU A 637 -21.51 -24.03 31.99
N LYS A 638 -21.55 -24.85 30.94
CA LYS A 638 -22.76 -25.58 30.52
C LYS A 638 -23.24 -26.63 31.54
N LEU A 639 -22.33 -27.28 32.27
CA LEU A 639 -22.71 -28.20 33.35
C LEU A 639 -23.33 -27.44 34.53
N LEU A 640 -22.75 -26.30 34.92
CA LEU A 640 -23.30 -25.43 35.97
C LEU A 640 -24.66 -24.84 35.56
N GLU A 641 -24.86 -24.47 34.30
CA GLU A 641 -26.17 -24.04 33.77
C GLU A 641 -27.24 -25.14 33.90
N GLN A 642 -26.86 -26.41 33.64
CA GLN A 642 -27.75 -27.56 33.82
C GLN A 642 -28.07 -27.86 35.30
N GLU A 643 -27.10 -27.71 36.20
CA GLU A 643 -27.32 -27.82 37.64
C GLU A 643 -28.25 -26.70 38.17
N LEU A 644 -28.06 -25.47 37.70
CA LEU A 644 -28.91 -24.33 38.07
C LEU A 644 -30.37 -24.51 37.60
N GLU A 645 -30.60 -24.97 36.36
CA GLU A 645 -31.96 -25.26 35.90
C GLU A 645 -32.58 -26.46 36.65
N ALA A 646 -31.79 -27.48 37.02
CA ALA A 646 -32.26 -28.59 37.85
C ALA A 646 -32.71 -28.11 39.25
N VAL A 647 -31.91 -27.27 39.91
CA VAL A 647 -32.25 -26.63 41.20
C VAL A 647 -33.47 -25.71 41.05
N HIS A 648 -33.57 -24.95 39.97
CA HIS A 648 -34.72 -24.09 39.68
C HIS A 648 -36.02 -24.89 39.49
N GLN A 649 -35.95 -26.05 38.83
CA GLN A 649 -37.08 -26.98 38.72
C GLN A 649 -37.41 -27.67 40.05
N GLU A 650 -36.43 -27.97 40.89
CA GLU A 650 -36.69 -28.49 42.24
C GLU A 650 -37.37 -27.42 43.12
N GLY A 651 -36.94 -26.16 43.03
CA GLY A 651 -37.60 -25.01 43.66
C GLY A 651 -39.07 -24.90 43.24
N LYS A 652 -39.37 -24.94 41.94
CA LYS A 652 -40.75 -24.96 41.41
C LYS A 652 -41.58 -26.16 41.91
N LYS A 653 -40.96 -27.32 42.17
CA LYS A 653 -41.65 -28.49 42.75
C LYS A 653 -41.96 -28.27 44.24
N LYS A 654 -40.98 -27.78 45.02
CA LYS A 654 -41.13 -27.45 46.45
C LYS A 654 -42.17 -26.33 46.66
N GLU A 655 -42.17 -25.30 45.82
CA GLU A 655 -43.15 -24.21 45.85
C GLU A 655 -44.59 -24.71 45.60
N LYS A 656 -44.79 -25.60 44.62
CA LYS A 656 -46.09 -26.23 44.37
C LYS A 656 -46.56 -27.08 45.55
N LEU A 657 -45.67 -27.87 46.15
CA LEU A 657 -45.97 -28.67 47.34
C LEU A 657 -46.32 -27.79 48.56
N ALA A 658 -45.61 -26.66 48.74
CA ALA A 658 -45.93 -25.69 49.78
C ALA A 658 -47.33 -25.08 49.59
N LYS A 659 -47.68 -24.66 48.36
CA LYS A 659 -49.01 -24.09 48.01
C LYS A 659 -50.15 -25.11 48.14
N GLU A 660 -49.86 -26.38 47.90
CA GLU A 660 -50.79 -27.50 48.13
C GLU A 660 -51.02 -27.73 49.63
N ASN A 661 -49.97 -27.63 50.45
CA ASN A 661 -50.05 -27.79 51.90
C ASN A 661 -50.72 -26.59 52.59
N THR A 662 -50.49 -25.34 52.13
CA THR A 662 -51.20 -24.17 52.70
C THR A 662 -52.69 -24.26 52.47
N ARG A 663 -53.14 -24.71 51.28
CA ARG A 663 -54.56 -24.93 50.99
C ARG A 663 -55.21 -25.94 51.94
N LYS A 664 -54.54 -27.05 52.22
CA LYS A 664 -55.04 -28.06 53.17
C LYS A 664 -55.14 -27.51 54.58
N LEU A 665 -54.16 -26.71 55.01
CA LEU A 665 -54.21 -26.00 56.30
C LEU A 665 -55.29 -24.90 56.33
N GLU A 666 -55.60 -24.26 55.20
CA GLU A 666 -56.70 -23.30 55.05
C GLU A 666 -58.06 -24.03 55.16
N GLU A 667 -58.25 -25.13 54.43
CA GLU A 667 -59.42 -26.02 54.52
C GLU A 667 -59.63 -26.58 55.94
N GLU A 668 -58.58 -27.08 56.59
CA GLU A 668 -58.62 -27.54 57.99
C GLU A 668 -59.01 -26.40 58.95
N ASN A 669 -58.52 -25.18 58.74
CA ASN A 669 -58.85 -24.00 59.55
C ASN A 669 -60.31 -23.56 59.35
N GLU A 670 -60.85 -23.63 58.13
CA GLU A 670 -62.27 -23.36 57.87
C GLU A 670 -63.19 -24.41 58.53
N ASN A 671 -62.83 -25.70 58.46
CA ASN A 671 -63.55 -26.76 59.16
C ASN A 671 -63.54 -26.54 60.69
N LEU A 672 -62.37 -26.27 61.28
CA LEU A 672 -62.26 -25.99 62.72
C LEU A 672 -63.03 -24.73 63.16
N ARG A 673 -63.17 -23.72 62.29
CA ARG A 673 -64.05 -22.56 62.55
C ARG A 673 -65.52 -22.94 62.52
N ALA A 674 -65.94 -23.78 61.57
CA ALA A 674 -67.32 -24.26 61.49
C ALA A 674 -67.70 -25.08 62.75
N ASP A 675 -66.81 -25.97 63.20
CA ASP A 675 -66.98 -26.71 64.45
C ASP A 675 -67.05 -25.76 65.67
N LEU A 676 -66.16 -24.77 65.76
CA LEU A 676 -66.17 -23.79 66.85
C LEU A 676 -67.47 -22.97 66.89
N ILE A 677 -68.00 -22.56 65.73
CA ILE A 677 -69.30 -21.88 65.62
C ILE A 677 -70.44 -22.81 66.06
N HIS A 678 -70.42 -24.08 65.64
CA HIS A 678 -71.40 -25.08 66.08
C HIS A 678 -71.38 -25.27 67.60
N TYR A 679 -70.20 -25.44 68.21
CA TYR A 679 -70.06 -25.56 69.66
C TYR A 679 -70.45 -24.27 70.41
N SER A 680 -70.21 -23.08 69.86
CA SER A 680 -70.69 -21.81 70.44
C SER A 680 -72.22 -21.75 70.45
N ALA A 681 -72.85 -22.03 69.31
CA ALA A 681 -74.31 -22.06 69.22
C ALA A 681 -74.95 -23.14 70.12
N GLN A 682 -74.29 -24.28 70.29
CA GLN A 682 -74.70 -25.32 71.24
C GLN A 682 -74.58 -24.82 72.70
N LEU A 683 -73.47 -24.16 73.05
CA LEU A 683 -73.25 -23.57 74.37
C LEU A 683 -74.31 -22.49 74.67
N GLU A 684 -74.52 -21.55 73.76
CA GLU A 684 -75.55 -20.51 73.84
C GLU A 684 -76.97 -21.10 74.00
N SER A 685 -77.28 -22.19 73.29
CA SER A 685 -78.53 -22.93 73.48
C SER A 685 -78.66 -23.53 74.89
N THR A 686 -77.59 -24.10 75.44
CA THR A 686 -77.59 -24.61 76.82
C THR A 686 -77.65 -23.50 77.87
N LEU A 687 -77.02 -22.36 77.63
CA LEU A 687 -77.01 -21.19 78.50
C LEU A 687 -78.39 -20.51 78.53
N SER A 688 -79.05 -20.40 77.36
CA SER A 688 -80.45 -19.98 77.25
C SER A 688 -81.40 -20.91 78.01
N LYS A 689 -81.26 -22.24 77.85
CA LYS A 689 -82.03 -23.23 78.61
C LYS A 689 -81.79 -23.10 80.12
N TYR A 690 -80.54 -22.93 80.55
CA TYR A 690 -80.18 -22.71 81.94
C TYR A 690 -80.83 -21.44 82.50
N ASN A 691 -80.74 -20.31 81.80
CA ASN A 691 -81.38 -19.04 82.19
C ASN A 691 -82.90 -19.20 82.32
N ASN A 692 -83.56 -19.89 81.40
CA ASN A 692 -84.99 -20.18 81.48
C ASN A 692 -85.33 -21.04 82.71
N THR A 693 -84.54 -22.08 83.01
CA THR A 693 -84.73 -22.86 84.25
C THR A 693 -84.42 -22.05 85.52
N GLN A 694 -83.46 -21.12 85.47
CA GLN A 694 -83.17 -20.21 86.57
C GLN A 694 -84.33 -19.22 86.80
N GLN A 695 -84.99 -18.75 85.74
CA GLN A 695 -86.20 -17.94 85.85
C GLN A 695 -87.37 -18.73 86.46
N VAL A 696 -87.60 -19.98 86.04
CA VAL A 696 -88.60 -20.86 86.69
C VAL A 696 -88.25 -21.09 88.16
N VAL A 697 -86.97 -21.26 88.51
CA VAL A 697 -86.51 -21.34 89.91
C VAL A 697 -86.74 -20.02 90.66
N GLN A 698 -86.62 -18.85 90.02
CA GLN A 698 -86.99 -17.57 90.65
C GLN A 698 -88.50 -17.44 90.86
N GLU A 699 -89.33 -17.95 89.95
CA GLU A 699 -90.79 -17.97 90.11
C GLU A 699 -91.21 -18.95 91.21
N LEU A 700 -90.66 -20.16 91.25
CA LEU A 700 -90.82 -21.09 92.37
C LEU A 700 -90.30 -20.51 93.69
N ASN A 701 -89.26 -19.67 93.71
CA ASN A 701 -88.84 -18.97 94.92
C ASN A 701 -89.81 -17.85 95.35
N LYS A 702 -90.58 -17.23 94.43
CA LYS A 702 -91.68 -16.31 94.77
C LYS A 702 -92.90 -17.08 95.30
N GLU A 703 -93.21 -18.23 94.71
CA GLU A 703 -94.23 -19.17 95.20
C GLU A 703 -93.88 -19.63 96.62
N ILE A 704 -92.62 -20.03 96.85
CA ILE A 704 -92.08 -20.36 98.18
C ILE A 704 -92.08 -19.14 99.12
N ALA A 705 -91.95 -17.91 98.63
CA ALA A 705 -92.07 -16.71 99.46
C ALA A 705 -93.52 -16.49 99.93
N LEU A 706 -94.52 -16.67 99.05
CA LEU A 706 -95.95 -16.65 99.42
C LEU A 706 -96.34 -17.80 100.35
N GLN A 707 -95.75 -18.99 100.14
CA GLN A 707 -95.86 -20.11 101.07
C GLN A 707 -95.15 -19.83 102.41
N LYS A 708 -94.06 -19.06 102.42
CA LYS A 708 -93.41 -18.56 103.64
C LYS A 708 -94.20 -17.44 104.33
N GLU A 709 -95.00 -16.66 103.60
CA GLU A 709 -95.86 -15.62 104.16
C GLU A 709 -97.14 -16.21 104.81
N THR A 710 -97.72 -17.24 104.18
CA THR A 710 -98.77 -18.08 104.78
C THR A 710 -98.24 -18.96 105.92
N LEU A 711 -97.00 -19.46 105.82
CA LEU A 711 -96.31 -20.04 106.99
C LEU A 711 -95.98 -18.99 108.05
N MET A 712 -95.71 -17.73 107.72
CA MET A 712 -95.45 -16.66 108.71
C MET A 712 -96.71 -16.30 109.49
N THR A 713 -97.90 -16.31 108.87
CA THR A 713 -99.16 -16.11 109.59
C THR A 713 -99.54 -17.30 110.48
N LEU A 714 -98.99 -18.48 110.22
CA LEU A 714 -98.98 -19.63 111.15
C LEU A 714 -97.83 -19.54 112.18
N GLN A 715 -96.67 -18.99 111.80
CA GLN A 715 -95.51 -18.78 112.66
C GLN A 715 -95.82 -17.76 113.76
N VAL A 716 -96.60 -16.71 113.50
CA VAL A 716 -97.11 -15.79 114.54
C VAL A 716 -97.97 -16.51 115.59
N GLN A 717 -98.52 -17.69 115.28
CA GLN A 717 -99.19 -18.56 116.26
C GLN A 717 -98.19 -19.48 116.99
N LEU A 718 -97.08 -19.85 116.34
CA LEU A 718 -96.01 -20.69 116.88
C LEU A 718 -94.97 -19.91 117.72
N ASP A 719 -94.70 -18.64 117.42
CA ASP A 719 -93.79 -17.75 118.15
C ASP A 719 -94.29 -17.50 119.58
N LYS A 720 -95.62 -17.55 119.77
CA LYS A 720 -96.30 -17.59 121.07
C LYS A 720 -95.97 -18.83 121.91
N ALA A 721 -95.37 -19.86 121.30
CA ALA A 721 -94.85 -21.05 121.96
C ALA A 721 -93.30 -21.09 121.96
N LEU A 722 -92.64 -20.67 120.87
CA LEU A 722 -91.18 -20.63 120.74
C LEU A 722 -90.50 -19.60 121.64
N GLN A 723 -91.23 -18.62 122.21
CA GLN A 723 -90.72 -17.75 123.28
C GLN A 723 -90.40 -18.51 124.61
N LYS A 724 -90.48 -19.85 124.62
CA LYS A 724 -89.97 -20.73 125.68
C LYS A 724 -88.71 -21.54 125.29
N GLU A 725 -88.31 -21.54 124.02
CA GLU A 725 -87.15 -22.30 123.54
C GLU A 725 -85.92 -21.39 123.33
N LYS A 726 -85.48 -20.83 124.46
CA LYS A 726 -84.10 -20.52 124.86
C LYS A 726 -83.13 -19.95 123.81
N GLU A 727 -82.44 -18.85 124.09
CA GLU A 727 -81.42 -18.76 125.17
C GLU A 727 -80.35 -19.87 125.14
N CYS A 728 -80.16 -20.57 124.01
CA CYS A 728 -79.13 -21.60 123.87
C CYS A 728 -78.26 -21.39 122.61
N LEU A 729 -76.96 -21.21 122.84
CA LEU A 729 -75.86 -21.24 121.86
C LEU A 729 -75.74 -20.03 120.92
N GLN A 730 -74.98 -19.04 121.38
CA GLN A 730 -74.46 -17.90 120.60
C GLN A 730 -72.93 -17.82 120.78
N ASN A 731 -72.20 -17.34 119.75
CA ASN A 731 -70.73 -17.15 119.68
C ASN A 731 -69.89 -18.46 119.53
N MET A 732 -68.72 -18.51 118.88
CA MET A 732 -68.00 -17.58 117.97
C MET A 732 -66.92 -18.37 117.19
N VAL A 733 -66.35 -17.81 116.11
CA VAL A 733 -65.18 -18.37 115.38
C VAL A 733 -63.99 -17.39 115.44
N SER A 734 -62.76 -17.91 115.36
CA SER A 734 -61.52 -17.25 115.79
C SER A 734 -60.83 -16.35 114.75
N LYS A 735 -59.81 -15.62 115.24
CA LYS A 735 -59.08 -14.54 114.55
C LYS A 735 -58.00 -15.02 113.54
N GLU A 736 -57.69 -16.31 113.51
CA GLU A 736 -56.46 -16.85 112.89
C GLU A 736 -56.45 -16.86 111.35
N VAL A 737 -57.62 -16.75 110.71
CA VAL A 737 -57.73 -16.74 109.23
C VAL A 737 -57.14 -15.45 108.62
N PHE A 738 -57.18 -14.33 109.35
CA PHE A 738 -56.74 -13.02 108.86
C PHE A 738 -55.21 -12.95 108.68
N ASP A 739 -54.44 -13.38 109.68
CA ASP A 739 -52.98 -13.33 109.68
C ASP A 739 -52.32 -14.38 108.75
N ALA A 740 -53.13 -15.28 108.17
CA ALA A 740 -52.72 -16.18 107.09
C ALA A 740 -52.93 -15.55 105.69
N LEU A 741 -53.95 -14.71 105.51
CA LEU A 741 -54.22 -13.99 104.26
C LEU A 741 -53.20 -12.87 104.03
N SER A 742 -52.92 -12.05 105.05
CA SER A 742 -51.97 -10.93 104.93
C SER A 742 -50.56 -11.38 104.51
N ARG A 743 -50.09 -12.54 104.98
CA ARG A 743 -48.79 -13.10 104.57
C ARG A 743 -48.77 -13.63 103.12
N LYS A 744 -49.90 -14.14 102.61
CA LYS A 744 -50.02 -14.50 101.18
C LYS A 744 -50.11 -13.26 100.28
N SER A 745 -50.70 -12.16 100.78
CA SER A 745 -50.79 -10.90 100.03
C SER A 745 -49.41 -10.33 99.70
N ILE A 746 -48.45 -10.40 100.62
CA ILE A 746 -47.08 -9.85 100.43
C ILE A 746 -46.33 -10.65 99.35
N ALA A 747 -46.31 -11.99 99.45
CA ALA A 747 -45.65 -12.83 98.45
C ALA A 747 -46.21 -12.61 97.03
N CYS A 748 -47.53 -12.50 96.90
CA CYS A 748 -48.19 -12.20 95.62
C CYS A 748 -47.86 -10.80 95.07
N GLN A 749 -47.43 -9.87 95.93
CA GLN A 749 -47.04 -8.50 95.56
C GLN A 749 -45.58 -8.44 95.11
N ASP A 750 -44.69 -9.22 95.73
CA ASP A 750 -43.30 -9.40 95.30
C ASP A 750 -43.20 -10.15 93.96
N ASP A 751 -44.01 -11.21 93.78
CA ASP A 751 -44.12 -11.95 92.51
C ASP A 751 -44.58 -11.02 91.35
N LEU A 752 -45.54 -10.13 91.62
CA LEU A 752 -46.03 -9.13 90.66
C LEU A 752 -44.95 -8.11 90.29
N ALA A 753 -44.16 -7.64 91.26
CA ALA A 753 -43.05 -6.73 91.00
C ALA A 753 -41.99 -7.40 90.09
N GLN A 754 -41.60 -8.65 90.39
CA GLN A 754 -40.63 -9.39 89.59
C GLN A 754 -41.15 -9.71 88.18
N ALA A 755 -42.47 -9.94 88.02
CA ALA A 755 -43.08 -10.10 86.70
C ALA A 755 -43.03 -8.80 85.88
N LEU A 756 -43.25 -7.64 86.50
CA LEU A 756 -43.16 -6.33 85.84
C LEU A 756 -41.71 -5.97 85.45
N GLU A 757 -40.72 -6.30 86.27
CA GLU A 757 -39.30 -6.14 85.89
C GLU A 757 -38.92 -6.99 84.68
N LYS A 758 -39.32 -8.28 84.66
CA LYS A 758 -39.11 -9.17 83.49
C LYS A 758 -39.80 -8.64 82.23
N LEU A 759 -41.02 -8.13 82.36
CA LEU A 759 -41.76 -7.52 81.24
C LEU A 759 -41.08 -6.25 80.72
N ASN A 760 -40.56 -5.40 81.61
CA ASN A 760 -39.77 -4.23 81.22
C ASN A 760 -38.45 -4.62 80.54
N HIS A 761 -37.77 -5.67 81.02
CA HIS A 761 -36.55 -6.20 80.39
C HIS A 761 -36.85 -6.69 78.97
N ALA A 762 -37.83 -7.59 78.79
CA ALA A 762 -38.24 -8.11 77.49
C ALA A 762 -38.74 -7.00 76.54
N THR A 763 -39.37 -5.94 77.06
CA THR A 763 -39.77 -4.77 76.28
C THR A 763 -38.56 -3.96 75.80
N SER A 764 -37.49 -3.88 76.61
CA SER A 764 -36.24 -3.22 76.22
C SER A 764 -35.44 -4.03 75.19
N GLU A 765 -35.40 -5.37 75.34
CA GLU A 765 -34.82 -6.30 74.36
C GLU A 765 -35.58 -6.28 73.04
N THR A 766 -36.91 -6.29 73.07
CA THR A 766 -37.74 -6.15 71.85
C THR A 766 -37.41 -4.84 71.12
N LYS A 767 -37.19 -3.74 71.86
CA LYS A 767 -36.79 -2.44 71.30
C LYS A 767 -35.35 -2.39 70.79
N THR A 768 -34.42 -3.23 71.27
CA THR A 768 -33.06 -3.33 70.69
C THR A 768 -33.08 -4.22 69.45
N LEU A 769 -33.79 -5.35 69.49
CA LEU A 769 -33.97 -6.24 68.33
C LEU A 769 -34.70 -5.56 67.17
N GLN A 770 -35.72 -4.74 67.42
CA GLN A 770 -36.37 -3.93 66.37
C GLN A 770 -35.41 -2.93 65.71
N ARG A 771 -34.52 -2.29 66.48
CA ARG A 771 -33.50 -1.38 65.92
C ARG A 771 -32.43 -2.14 65.11
N ALA A 772 -31.98 -3.29 65.61
CA ALA A 772 -31.04 -4.15 64.88
C ALA A 772 -31.65 -4.68 63.57
N LEU A 773 -32.94 -5.07 63.58
CA LEU A 773 -33.68 -5.48 62.39
C LEU A 773 -33.80 -4.34 61.38
N ALA A 774 -34.16 -3.13 61.82
CA ALA A 774 -34.25 -1.96 60.94
C ALA A 774 -32.89 -1.63 60.29
N GLN A 775 -31.81 -1.61 61.07
CA GLN A 775 -30.44 -1.41 60.56
C GLN A 775 -29.99 -2.53 59.60
N THR A 776 -30.49 -3.76 59.78
CA THR A 776 -30.20 -4.88 58.87
C THR A 776 -31.00 -4.76 57.57
N GLN A 777 -32.24 -4.26 57.63
CA GLN A 777 -33.06 -3.97 56.45
C GLN A 777 -32.52 -2.79 55.63
N GLU A 778 -32.03 -1.74 56.30
CA GLU A 778 -31.35 -0.60 55.66
C GLU A 778 -30.09 -1.03 54.91
N LYS A 779 -29.21 -1.81 55.57
CA LYS A 779 -28.01 -2.38 54.91
C LYS A 779 -28.36 -3.33 53.77
N LYS A 780 -29.46 -4.09 53.89
CA LYS A 780 -29.94 -4.94 52.80
C LYS A 780 -30.37 -4.10 51.58
N ALA A 781 -31.10 -3.01 51.79
CA ALA A 781 -31.51 -2.11 50.72
C ALA A 781 -30.30 -1.45 50.03
N GLN A 782 -29.30 -0.98 50.80
CA GLN A 782 -28.05 -0.43 50.27
C GLN A 782 -27.31 -1.44 49.37
N LEU A 783 -27.18 -2.70 49.80
CA LEU A 783 -26.56 -3.76 49.00
C LEU A 783 -27.39 -4.12 47.75
N GLU A 784 -28.73 -4.04 47.81
CA GLU A 784 -29.59 -4.25 46.65
C GLU A 784 -29.45 -3.10 45.62
N GLU A 785 -29.30 -1.85 46.07
CA GLU A 785 -29.00 -0.70 45.21
C GLU A 785 -27.59 -0.80 44.57
N GLU A 786 -26.58 -1.22 45.33
CA GLU A 786 -25.23 -1.49 44.80
C GLU A 786 -25.26 -2.58 43.72
N ILE A 787 -25.96 -3.70 43.96
CA ILE A 787 -26.11 -4.79 42.97
C ILE A 787 -26.76 -4.29 41.68
N ILE A 788 -27.81 -3.46 41.77
CA ILE A 788 -28.46 -2.84 40.60
C ILE A 788 -27.47 -1.93 39.85
N ALA A 789 -26.69 -1.11 40.56
CA ALA A 789 -25.67 -0.25 39.95
C ALA A 789 -24.56 -1.05 39.24
N TYR A 790 -24.10 -2.17 39.82
CA TYR A 790 -23.16 -3.09 39.18
C TYR A 790 -23.75 -3.78 37.95
N GLU A 791 -25.01 -4.24 38.03
CA GLU A 791 -25.72 -4.78 36.87
C GLU A 791 -25.83 -3.76 35.73
N GLU A 792 -26.17 -2.50 36.02
CA GLU A 792 -26.24 -1.45 35.01
C GLU A 792 -24.87 -1.10 34.41
N ARG A 793 -23.80 -1.15 35.20
CA ARG A 793 -22.43 -0.97 34.70
C ARG A 793 -22.03 -2.13 33.78
N MET A 794 -22.38 -3.36 34.15
CA MET A 794 -22.13 -4.55 33.32
C MET A 794 -22.96 -4.52 32.02
N LYS A 795 -24.23 -4.10 32.09
CA LYS A 795 -25.10 -3.91 30.91
C LYS A 795 -24.53 -2.85 29.95
N ARG A 796 -24.01 -1.73 30.48
CA ARG A 796 -23.31 -0.70 29.69
C ARG A 796 -22.06 -1.24 28.98
N LEU A 797 -21.15 -1.89 29.73
CA LEU A 797 -19.93 -2.50 29.16
C LEU A 797 -20.24 -3.57 28.09
N ASN A 798 -21.29 -4.37 28.28
CA ASN A 798 -21.70 -5.39 27.30
C ASN A 798 -22.29 -4.76 26.01
N ILE A 799 -22.95 -3.60 26.11
CA ILE A 799 -23.37 -2.81 24.94
C ILE A 799 -22.15 -2.22 24.21
N GLU A 800 -21.14 -1.73 24.92
CA GLU A 800 -19.91 -1.20 24.33
C GLU A 800 -19.07 -2.28 23.66
N LEU A 801 -18.92 -3.45 24.29
CA LEU A 801 -18.28 -4.62 23.70
C LEU A 801 -18.96 -5.05 22.39
N LYS A 802 -20.30 -5.05 22.35
CA LYS A 802 -21.07 -5.38 21.13
C LYS A 802 -20.91 -4.33 20.02
N LYS A 803 -20.76 -3.04 20.36
CA LYS A 803 -20.42 -1.99 19.38
C LYS A 803 -19.01 -2.21 18.81
N LEU A 804 -18.03 -2.52 19.66
CA LEU A 804 -16.66 -2.80 19.22
C LEU A 804 -16.59 -4.05 18.35
N GLN A 805 -17.35 -5.11 18.67
CA GLN A 805 -17.48 -6.29 17.81
C GLN A 805 -18.12 -5.97 16.45
N ALA A 806 -19.14 -5.10 16.41
CA ALA A 806 -19.75 -4.66 15.15
C ALA A 806 -18.76 -3.84 14.30
N PHE A 807 -18.04 -2.88 14.88
CA PHE A 807 -17.01 -2.12 14.16
C PHE A 807 -15.85 -3.01 13.68
N HIS A 808 -15.46 -4.02 14.46
CA HIS A 808 -14.45 -4.99 14.04
C HIS A 808 -14.91 -5.80 12.82
N GLN A 809 -16.17 -6.29 12.81
CA GLN A 809 -16.74 -7.02 11.67
C GLN A 809 -16.92 -6.13 10.44
N GLU A 810 -17.30 -4.86 10.62
CA GLU A 810 -17.39 -3.87 9.53
C GLU A 810 -16.00 -3.61 8.93
N SER A 811 -14.97 -3.46 9.77
CA SER A 811 -13.58 -3.32 9.33
C SER A 811 -13.02 -4.58 8.65
N GLU A 812 -13.34 -5.79 9.13
CA GLU A 812 -12.99 -7.05 8.45
C GLU A 812 -13.62 -7.12 7.04
N LEU A 813 -14.89 -6.73 6.91
CA LEU A 813 -15.58 -6.69 5.61
C LEU A 813 -14.97 -5.64 4.66
N GLU A 814 -14.56 -4.47 5.16
CA GLU A 814 -13.82 -3.48 4.37
C GLU A 814 -12.46 -4.01 3.92
N VAL A 815 -11.68 -4.64 4.82
CA VAL A 815 -10.39 -5.26 4.49
C VAL A 815 -10.55 -6.33 3.41
N CYS A 816 -11.50 -7.26 3.56
CA CYS A 816 -11.77 -8.28 2.53
C CYS A 816 -12.23 -7.67 1.19
N ALA A 817 -12.93 -6.52 1.21
CA ALA A 817 -13.28 -5.80 -0.01
C ALA A 817 -12.06 -5.14 -0.68
N PHE A 818 -11.11 -4.61 0.11
CA PHE A 818 -9.83 -4.09 -0.41
C PHE A 818 -8.92 -5.20 -0.94
N GLU A 819 -8.81 -6.33 -0.23
CA GLU A 819 -8.07 -7.52 -0.68
C GLU A 819 -8.61 -8.04 -2.02
N LYS A 820 -9.94 -8.20 -2.14
CA LYS A 820 -10.56 -8.60 -3.40
C LYS A 820 -10.32 -7.59 -4.53
N LYS A 821 -10.34 -6.28 -4.23
CA LYS A 821 -10.03 -5.25 -5.22
C LYS A 821 -8.56 -5.29 -5.65
N LEU A 822 -7.64 -5.58 -4.74
CA LEU A 822 -6.22 -5.82 -5.06
C LEU A 822 -6.06 -7.06 -5.93
N GLU A 823 -6.76 -8.15 -5.64
CA GLU A 823 -6.78 -9.36 -6.47
C GLU A 823 -7.34 -9.09 -7.87
N GLU A 824 -8.43 -8.33 -7.99
CA GLU A 824 -9.02 -7.92 -9.27
C GLU A 824 -8.07 -7.02 -10.08
N MET A 825 -7.29 -6.14 -9.44
CA MET A 825 -6.26 -5.33 -10.11
C MET A 825 -5.04 -6.16 -10.50
N ALA A 826 -4.56 -7.07 -9.66
CA ALA A 826 -3.46 -7.99 -9.98
C ALA A 826 -3.81 -8.89 -11.17
N ASN A 827 -5.03 -9.43 -11.20
CA ASN A 827 -5.55 -10.21 -12.34
C ASN A 827 -5.61 -9.37 -13.63
N GLN A 828 -5.97 -8.08 -13.56
CA GLN A 828 -5.90 -7.17 -14.70
C GLN A 828 -4.45 -6.95 -15.17
N VAL A 829 -3.50 -6.72 -14.27
CA VAL A 829 -2.07 -6.55 -14.60
C VAL A 829 -1.52 -7.80 -15.32
N VAL A 830 -1.85 -9.00 -14.84
CA VAL A 830 -1.48 -10.26 -15.51
C VAL A 830 -2.11 -10.39 -16.91
N GLN A 831 -3.36 -9.93 -17.08
CA GLN A 831 -4.00 -9.89 -18.41
C GLN A 831 -3.31 -8.89 -19.35
N TRP A 832 -2.97 -7.69 -18.89
CA TRP A 832 -2.23 -6.70 -19.67
C TRP A 832 -0.83 -7.18 -20.05
N GLN A 833 -0.09 -7.79 -19.11
CA GLN A 833 1.23 -8.38 -19.37
C GLN A 833 1.16 -9.50 -20.42
N LYS A 834 0.15 -10.37 -20.31
CA LYS A 834 -0.11 -11.44 -21.29
C LYS A 834 -0.50 -10.90 -22.67
N GLN A 835 -1.30 -9.82 -22.71
CA GLN A 835 -1.66 -9.15 -23.97
C GLN A 835 -0.43 -8.51 -24.62
N HIS A 836 0.37 -7.74 -23.88
CA HIS A 836 1.62 -7.16 -24.35
C HIS A 836 2.60 -8.23 -24.88
N GLN A 837 2.71 -9.39 -24.22
CA GLN A 837 3.54 -10.50 -24.70
C GLN A 837 2.99 -11.16 -25.99
N ASN A 838 1.68 -11.09 -26.25
CA ASN A 838 1.11 -11.52 -27.53
C ASN A 838 1.34 -10.48 -28.63
N ASP A 839 1.21 -9.19 -28.31
CA ASP A 839 1.46 -8.09 -29.24
C ASP A 839 2.93 -8.04 -29.67
N LEU A 840 3.87 -8.29 -28.75
CA LEU A 840 5.29 -8.49 -29.06
C LEU A 840 5.53 -9.65 -30.05
N LYS A 841 4.86 -10.79 -29.87
CA LYS A 841 4.97 -11.94 -30.80
C LYS A 841 4.38 -11.61 -32.18
N MET A 842 3.29 -10.84 -32.21
CA MET A 842 2.66 -10.36 -33.45
C MET A 842 3.55 -9.37 -34.18
N LEU A 843 4.20 -8.44 -33.47
CA LEU A 843 5.19 -7.51 -34.02
C LEU A 843 6.42 -8.25 -34.56
N ALA A 844 6.96 -9.23 -33.84
CA ALA A 844 8.08 -10.05 -34.31
C ALA A 844 7.74 -10.81 -35.60
N ALA A 845 6.57 -11.45 -35.66
CA ALA A 845 6.09 -12.12 -36.88
C ALA A 845 5.82 -11.13 -38.04
N LYS A 846 5.49 -9.86 -37.74
CA LYS A 846 5.38 -8.79 -38.74
C LYS A 846 6.73 -8.30 -39.24
N GLU A 847 7.74 -8.24 -38.37
CA GLU A 847 9.12 -7.92 -38.76
C GLU A 847 9.73 -9.02 -39.62
N GLU A 848 9.45 -10.29 -39.31
CA GLU A 848 9.88 -11.45 -40.11
C GLU A 848 9.28 -11.39 -41.53
N GLN A 849 7.97 -11.14 -41.67
CA GLN A 849 7.34 -10.88 -42.98
C GLN A 849 7.93 -9.67 -43.71
N LEU A 850 8.31 -8.61 -43.00
CA LEU A 850 8.95 -7.44 -43.58
C LEU A 850 10.37 -7.75 -44.08
N ARG A 851 11.07 -8.69 -43.41
CA ARG A 851 12.39 -9.20 -43.81
C ARG A 851 12.31 -10.10 -45.03
N GLU A 852 11.31 -10.99 -45.09
CA GLU A 852 10.99 -11.79 -46.28
C GLU A 852 10.77 -10.88 -47.50
N PHE A 853 9.92 -9.85 -47.40
CA PHE A 853 9.72 -8.88 -48.48
C PHE A 853 10.97 -8.07 -48.83
N GLN A 854 11.89 -7.83 -47.88
CA GLN A 854 13.17 -7.18 -48.16
C GLN A 854 14.13 -8.09 -48.92
N ASP A 855 14.20 -9.38 -48.59
CA ASP A 855 15.02 -10.37 -49.29
C ASP A 855 14.46 -10.72 -50.69
N GLU A 856 13.13 -10.75 -50.85
CA GLU A 856 12.46 -10.78 -52.15
C GLU A 856 12.81 -9.55 -52.99
N MET A 857 12.70 -8.34 -52.43
CA MET A 857 13.07 -7.10 -53.11
C MET A 857 14.57 -7.02 -53.45
N ALA A 858 15.45 -7.52 -52.58
CA ALA A 858 16.88 -7.62 -52.85
C ALA A 858 17.18 -8.63 -53.98
N THR A 859 16.39 -9.70 -54.07
CA THR A 859 16.52 -10.73 -55.10
C THR A 859 15.94 -10.28 -56.44
N LEU A 860 14.80 -9.59 -56.46
CA LEU A 860 14.26 -8.92 -57.64
C LEU A 860 15.25 -7.88 -58.19
N LYS A 861 15.85 -7.05 -57.34
CA LYS A 861 16.93 -6.12 -57.73
C LYS A 861 18.15 -6.84 -58.30
N ARG A 862 18.56 -7.97 -57.71
CA ARG A 862 19.69 -8.78 -58.19
C ARG A 862 19.42 -9.40 -59.56
N ASN A 863 18.17 -9.81 -59.83
CA ASN A 863 17.76 -10.36 -61.11
C ASN A 863 17.67 -9.26 -62.19
N LEU A 864 17.10 -8.09 -61.87
CA LEU A 864 17.11 -6.92 -62.77
C LEU A 864 18.54 -6.47 -63.14
N LEU A 865 19.47 -6.47 -62.17
CA LEU A 865 20.89 -6.16 -62.40
C LEU A 865 21.66 -7.28 -63.13
N ALA A 866 21.06 -8.45 -63.34
CA ALA A 866 21.61 -9.51 -64.18
C ALA A 866 21.14 -9.39 -65.64
N ASP A 867 19.91 -8.93 -65.87
CA ASP A 867 19.34 -8.65 -67.20
C ASP A 867 20.12 -7.57 -67.97
N ASP A 868 20.72 -6.61 -67.27
CA ASP A 868 21.59 -5.54 -67.81
C ASP A 868 22.91 -6.05 -68.47
N LYS A 869 23.07 -7.37 -68.70
CA LYS A 869 24.31 -7.98 -69.22
C LYS A 869 24.18 -8.93 -70.42
N GLU A 870 23.02 -9.05 -71.09
CA GLU A 870 22.91 -9.91 -72.28
C GLU A 870 22.33 -9.21 -73.53
N PRO A 871 23.09 -9.09 -74.65
CA PRO A 871 22.62 -8.43 -75.87
C PRO A 871 21.61 -9.25 -76.70
N CYS A 872 20.32 -8.95 -76.50
CA CYS A 872 19.20 -8.97 -77.48
C CYS A 872 19.29 -9.89 -78.71
N TYR A 873 18.40 -10.89 -78.78
CA TYR A 873 17.87 -11.42 -80.05
C TYR A 873 16.36 -11.74 -79.95
N VAL A 874 15.59 -11.33 -80.96
CA VAL A 874 14.16 -11.67 -81.13
C VAL A 874 13.93 -12.20 -82.54
N PRO A 875 13.39 -13.42 -82.69
CA PRO A 875 12.43 -13.66 -83.78
C PRO A 875 11.27 -14.61 -83.44
N GLN A 876 10.07 -14.05 -83.40
CA GLN A 876 8.93 -14.43 -84.24
C GLN A 876 8.34 -15.87 -84.20
N ARG A 877 7.13 -15.97 -83.61
CA ARG A 877 5.98 -16.89 -83.89
C ARG A 877 6.25 -18.21 -84.66
N CYS A 878 5.83 -19.32 -84.05
CA CYS A 878 4.63 -20.03 -84.52
C CYS A 878 3.97 -20.84 -83.38
N ALA A 879 2.76 -21.36 -83.60
CA ALA A 879 1.96 -22.06 -82.59
C ALA A 879 1.74 -23.55 -82.94
N THR A 880 1.60 -24.40 -81.91
CA THR A 880 0.52 -25.40 -81.69
C THR A 880 0.94 -26.45 -80.64
N LYS A 881 -0.07 -27.12 -80.03
CA LYS A 881 0.05 -28.26 -79.08
C LYS A 881 0.60 -27.94 -77.67
N ASP A 882 -0.20 -27.29 -76.83
CA ASP A 882 -0.01 -27.42 -75.36
C ASP A 882 -1.31 -27.36 -74.52
N THR A 883 -2.48 -27.54 -75.15
CA THR A 883 -3.80 -27.49 -74.49
C THR A 883 -3.94 -28.50 -73.33
N CYS A 884 -3.19 -29.61 -73.36
CA CYS A 884 -3.23 -30.65 -72.34
C CYS A 884 -2.47 -30.31 -71.05
N LYS A 885 -1.56 -29.31 -71.05
CA LYS A 885 -0.99 -28.77 -69.81
C LYS A 885 -2.00 -27.85 -69.13
N LEU A 886 -2.53 -26.88 -69.88
CA LEU A 886 -3.53 -25.93 -69.37
C LEU A 886 -4.74 -26.60 -68.70
N TYR A 887 -5.21 -27.76 -69.16
CA TYR A 887 -6.25 -28.50 -68.42
C TYR A 887 -5.74 -29.06 -67.09
N ARG A 888 -4.58 -29.73 -67.06
CA ARG A 888 -3.99 -30.25 -65.81
C ARG A 888 -3.66 -29.15 -64.81
N ASP A 889 -3.18 -28.01 -65.29
CA ASP A 889 -2.85 -26.85 -64.46
C ASP A 889 -4.13 -26.20 -63.91
N ASN A 890 -5.21 -26.12 -64.71
CA ASN A 890 -6.54 -25.73 -64.21
C ASN A 890 -7.11 -26.74 -63.21
N ASP A 891 -6.98 -28.05 -63.45
CA ASP A 891 -7.45 -29.08 -62.51
C ASP A 891 -6.71 -29.00 -61.17
N GLN A 892 -5.39 -28.70 -61.19
CA GLN A 892 -4.60 -28.46 -59.99
C GLN A 892 -5.00 -27.15 -59.29
N ILE A 893 -5.25 -26.07 -60.03
CA ILE A 893 -5.77 -24.80 -59.48
C ILE A 893 -7.15 -25.01 -58.85
N MET A 894 -8.04 -25.78 -59.51
CA MET A 894 -9.36 -26.14 -58.98
C MET A 894 -9.24 -26.99 -57.71
N CYS A 895 -8.35 -27.97 -57.68
CA CYS A 895 -8.07 -28.77 -56.47
C CYS A 895 -7.55 -27.89 -55.32
N ASN A 896 -6.63 -26.97 -55.60
CA ASN A 896 -6.09 -26.02 -54.62
C ASN A 896 -7.16 -25.04 -54.13
N MET A 897 -8.03 -24.55 -55.02
CA MET A 897 -9.11 -23.62 -54.69
C MET A 897 -10.25 -24.31 -53.91
N GLU A 898 -10.57 -25.57 -54.24
CA GLU A 898 -11.44 -26.42 -53.43
C GLU A 898 -10.86 -26.69 -52.04
N GLN A 899 -9.57 -26.99 -51.94
CA GLN A 899 -8.91 -27.20 -50.65
C GLN A 899 -8.93 -25.91 -49.81
N TRP A 900 -8.57 -24.77 -50.40
CA TRP A 900 -8.68 -23.47 -49.75
C TRP A 900 -10.12 -23.17 -49.31
N ALA A 901 -11.13 -23.48 -50.12
CA ALA A 901 -12.54 -23.31 -49.74
C ALA A 901 -12.96 -24.25 -48.59
N LYS A 902 -12.45 -25.49 -48.55
CA LYS A 902 -12.68 -26.44 -47.44
C LYS A 902 -12.00 -25.96 -46.15
N GLU A 903 -10.76 -25.47 -46.24
CA GLU A 903 -10.00 -24.89 -45.14
C GLU A 903 -10.66 -23.61 -44.60
N GLN A 904 -11.09 -22.70 -45.48
CA GLN A 904 -11.88 -21.51 -45.12
C GLN A 904 -13.21 -21.86 -44.48
N LYS A 905 -13.92 -22.90 -44.96
CA LYS A 905 -15.13 -23.37 -44.30
C LYS A 905 -14.84 -23.84 -42.87
N ILE A 906 -13.80 -24.66 -42.68
CA ILE A 906 -13.38 -25.16 -41.36
C ILE A 906 -12.91 -24.03 -40.44
N ALA A 907 -12.21 -23.03 -40.97
CA ALA A 907 -11.78 -21.85 -40.23
C ALA A 907 -12.98 -21.00 -39.76
N ASN A 908 -13.92 -20.72 -40.66
CA ASN A 908 -15.16 -19.99 -40.35
C ASN A 908 -16.08 -20.77 -39.41
N GLU A 909 -16.11 -22.10 -39.49
CA GLU A 909 -16.89 -22.95 -38.57
C GLU A 909 -16.26 -23.01 -37.16
N LYS A 910 -14.92 -23.06 -37.06
CA LYS A 910 -14.19 -22.89 -35.80
C LYS A 910 -14.39 -21.48 -35.20
N LEU A 911 -14.38 -20.43 -36.04
CA LEU A 911 -14.66 -19.06 -35.61
C LEU A 911 -16.11 -18.90 -35.13
N GLY A 912 -17.08 -19.45 -35.87
CA GLY A 912 -18.50 -19.44 -35.49
C GLY A 912 -18.80 -20.23 -34.22
N ASN A 913 -18.06 -21.32 -33.95
CA ASN A 913 -18.13 -22.02 -32.66
C ASN A 913 -17.59 -21.16 -31.53
N LYS A 914 -16.40 -20.55 -31.67
CA LYS A 914 -15.87 -19.60 -30.66
C LYS A 914 -16.82 -18.41 -30.42
N LEU A 915 -17.44 -17.88 -31.47
CA LEU A 915 -18.41 -16.79 -31.36
C LEU A 915 -19.66 -17.22 -30.60
N ARG A 916 -20.19 -18.43 -30.86
CA ARG A 916 -21.32 -19.01 -30.10
C ARG A 916 -20.96 -19.23 -28.62
N GLU A 917 -19.76 -19.69 -28.32
CA GLU A 917 -19.28 -19.82 -26.93
C GLU A 917 -19.15 -18.45 -26.25
N GLN A 918 -18.56 -17.45 -26.92
CA GLN A 918 -18.47 -16.09 -26.41
C GLN A 918 -19.85 -15.47 -26.15
N VAL A 919 -20.81 -15.64 -27.06
CA VAL A 919 -22.21 -15.21 -26.85
C VAL A 919 -22.83 -15.91 -25.64
N LYS A 920 -22.56 -17.20 -25.43
CA LYS A 920 -23.02 -17.96 -24.24
C LYS A 920 -22.40 -17.46 -22.94
N TYR A 921 -21.11 -17.10 -22.94
CA TYR A 921 -20.45 -16.46 -21.79
C TYR A 921 -21.00 -15.05 -21.52
N ILE A 922 -21.20 -14.24 -22.56
CA ILE A 922 -21.80 -12.90 -22.45
C ILE A 922 -23.21 -13.01 -21.85
N ALA A 923 -24.05 -13.92 -22.33
CA ALA A 923 -25.40 -14.14 -21.77
C ALA A 923 -25.37 -14.52 -20.28
N LYS A 924 -24.43 -15.39 -19.86
CA LYS A 924 -24.24 -15.75 -18.45
C LYS A 924 -23.82 -14.54 -17.59
N LEU A 925 -22.82 -13.79 -18.06
CA LEU A 925 -22.33 -12.58 -17.37
C LEU A 925 -23.40 -11.47 -17.33
N THR A 926 -24.23 -11.34 -18.36
CA THR A 926 -25.38 -10.41 -18.36
C THR A 926 -26.40 -10.80 -17.30
N GLY A 927 -26.78 -12.08 -17.22
CA GLY A 927 -27.69 -12.57 -16.17
C GLY A 927 -27.14 -12.42 -14.75
N GLU A 928 -25.83 -12.62 -14.56
CA GLU A 928 -25.16 -12.38 -13.27
C GLU A 928 -25.13 -10.89 -12.90
N LYS A 929 -24.84 -10.01 -13.88
CA LYS A 929 -24.90 -8.55 -13.71
C LYS A 929 -26.31 -8.05 -13.40
N ASP A 930 -27.35 -8.61 -14.03
CA ASP A 930 -28.75 -8.27 -13.76
C ASP A 930 -29.22 -8.80 -12.40
N HIS A 931 -28.77 -9.98 -11.98
CA HIS A 931 -29.01 -10.49 -10.62
C HIS A 931 -28.37 -9.58 -9.55
N LEU A 932 -27.09 -9.20 -9.72
CA LEU A 932 -26.41 -8.27 -8.83
C LEU A 932 -27.07 -6.88 -8.80
N HIS A 933 -27.58 -6.40 -9.94
CA HIS A 933 -28.35 -5.15 -9.99
C HIS A 933 -29.64 -5.26 -9.16
N ASN A 934 -30.38 -6.37 -9.26
CA ASN A 934 -31.58 -6.60 -8.45
C ASN A 934 -31.27 -6.68 -6.94
N VAL A 935 -30.17 -7.36 -6.56
CA VAL A 935 -29.71 -7.39 -5.15
C VAL A 935 -29.35 -5.98 -4.65
N MET A 936 -28.64 -5.18 -5.45
CA MET A 936 -28.33 -3.79 -5.12
C MET A 936 -29.61 -2.94 -4.96
N VAL A 937 -30.60 -3.11 -5.83
CA VAL A 937 -31.90 -2.39 -5.73
C VAL A 937 -32.64 -2.80 -4.46
N HIS A 938 -32.67 -4.08 -4.08
CA HIS A 938 -33.24 -4.53 -2.81
C HIS A 938 -32.50 -3.92 -1.60
N LEU A 939 -31.18 -3.99 -1.55
CA LEU A 939 -30.38 -3.39 -0.48
C LEU A 939 -30.57 -1.87 -0.39
N GLN A 940 -30.77 -1.17 -1.51
CA GLN A 940 -31.13 0.25 -1.51
C GLN A 940 -32.55 0.51 -1.00
N GLN A 941 -33.52 -0.39 -1.24
CA GLN A 941 -34.87 -0.27 -0.68
C GLN A 941 -34.86 -0.53 0.84
N GLU A 942 -34.11 -1.53 1.31
CA GLU A 942 -33.94 -1.77 2.75
C GLU A 942 -33.21 -0.63 3.45
N ASN A 943 -32.16 -0.07 2.86
CA ASN A 943 -31.49 1.12 3.41
C ASN A 943 -32.43 2.34 3.49
N ARG A 944 -33.31 2.56 2.49
CA ARG A 944 -34.36 3.60 2.57
C ARG A 944 -35.36 3.30 3.70
N LYS A 945 -35.80 2.05 3.84
CA LYS A 945 -36.72 1.62 4.91
C LYS A 945 -36.10 1.81 6.29
N LEU A 946 -34.88 1.33 6.51
CA LEU A 946 -34.13 1.51 7.76
C LEU A 946 -33.90 2.98 8.07
N LYS A 947 -33.56 3.81 7.08
CA LYS A 947 -33.45 5.27 7.25
C LYS A 947 -34.78 5.91 7.65
N SER A 948 -35.90 5.50 7.06
CA SER A 948 -37.22 5.96 7.50
C SER A 948 -37.55 5.48 8.91
N GLU A 949 -37.25 4.23 9.28
CA GLU A 949 -37.43 3.73 10.65
C GLU A 949 -36.55 4.46 11.68
N ILE A 950 -35.35 4.91 11.29
CA ILE A 950 -34.45 5.70 12.16
C ILE A 950 -35.02 7.09 12.40
N GLU A 951 -35.49 7.80 11.35
CA GLU A 951 -36.15 9.11 11.53
C GLU A 951 -37.50 8.98 12.27
N ASP A 952 -38.24 7.89 12.07
CA ASP A 952 -39.44 7.54 12.86
C ASP A 952 -39.09 7.30 14.35
N LYS A 953 -38.02 6.56 14.64
CA LYS A 953 -37.55 6.31 16.00
C LYS A 953 -37.07 7.61 16.65
N LYS A 954 -36.35 8.46 15.91
CA LYS A 954 -35.84 9.77 16.33
C LYS A 954 -36.94 10.79 16.64
N THR A 955 -37.97 10.88 15.79
CA THR A 955 -39.16 11.72 16.06
C THR A 955 -39.96 11.21 17.26
N LYS A 956 -40.13 9.89 17.39
CA LYS A 956 -40.77 9.26 18.58
C LYS A 956 -39.94 9.44 19.86
N SER A 957 -38.61 9.42 19.79
CA SER A 957 -37.72 9.74 20.91
C SER A 957 -37.80 11.22 21.33
N GLY A 958 -37.90 12.13 20.36
CA GLY A 958 -38.05 13.57 20.61
C GLY A 958 -39.34 13.95 21.36
N ALA A 959 -40.40 13.15 21.23
CA ALA A 959 -41.69 13.41 21.87
C ALA A 959 -41.76 13.03 23.37
N SER A 960 -40.79 12.26 23.89
CA SER A 960 -40.90 11.64 25.24
C SER A 960 -40.25 12.44 26.39
N ARG A 961 -39.74 13.65 26.14
CA ARG A 961 -39.15 14.52 27.18
C ARG A 961 -39.61 15.99 27.04
N LEU A 962 -40.82 16.29 27.51
CA LEU A 962 -41.23 17.65 27.97
C LEU A 962 -42.68 17.65 28.50
N CYS A 963 -42.95 17.32 29.78
CA CYS A 963 -44.24 17.70 30.41
C CYS A 963 -44.37 17.58 31.96
N THR A 964 -43.65 18.38 32.76
CA THR A 964 -44.15 18.74 34.13
C THR A 964 -43.58 20.05 34.69
N LYS A 965 -44.42 21.11 34.65
CA LYS A 965 -44.56 22.25 35.62
C LYS A 965 -43.31 23.09 36.02
N ALA A 966 -43.41 24.40 36.30
CA ALA A 966 -44.41 25.44 35.98
C ALA A 966 -43.89 26.85 36.40
N LEU A 967 -44.62 27.90 35.96
CA LEU A 967 -44.73 29.28 36.52
C LEU A 967 -43.94 30.46 35.90
N CYS A 968 -44.74 31.40 35.38
CA CYS A 968 -44.65 32.87 35.53
C CYS A 968 -43.53 33.71 34.85
N ALA A 969 -43.93 34.36 33.75
CA ALA A 969 -43.68 35.78 33.50
C ALA A 969 -44.94 36.42 32.86
N LEU A 970 -45.24 37.69 33.15
CA LEU A 970 -46.48 38.37 32.69
C LEU A 970 -46.22 39.30 31.48
N LYS A 971 -47.18 39.37 30.55
CA LYS A 971 -47.90 40.61 30.12
C LYS A 971 -49.04 40.28 29.10
N PRO A 972 -49.95 41.23 28.75
CA PRO A 972 -51.38 40.87 28.57
C PRO A 972 -51.97 41.10 27.16
N GLU A 973 -53.26 40.76 27.03
CA GLU A 973 -54.24 41.18 26.00
C GLU A 973 -53.98 40.71 24.55
N SER A 974 -54.93 40.03 23.89
CA SER A 974 -56.27 40.59 23.67
C SER A 974 -57.37 39.57 23.30
N THR A 975 -58.55 39.82 23.84
CA THR A 975 -59.90 39.65 23.24
C THR A 975 -60.13 38.66 22.08
N SER A 976 -60.85 37.57 22.36
CA SER A 976 -62.13 37.31 21.64
C SER A 976 -63.02 36.29 22.35
N LYS A 977 -64.33 36.38 22.07
CA LYS A 977 -65.43 35.66 22.74
C LYS A 977 -65.68 34.30 22.08
N SER A 978 -66.02 33.25 22.84
CA SER A 978 -67.39 32.70 22.77
C SER A 978 -67.71 31.63 23.83
N LYS A 979 -68.95 31.72 24.31
CA LYS A 979 -69.84 30.69 24.87
C LYS A 979 -69.85 29.34 24.13
N ALA A 980 -70.40 28.24 24.64
CA ALA A 980 -70.81 27.77 25.99
C ALA A 980 -71.53 26.39 25.82
N TYR A 981 -72.13 25.85 26.89
CA TYR A 981 -72.97 24.63 26.96
C TYR A 981 -72.17 23.31 26.84
N ASN A 982 -72.55 22.14 27.40
CA ASN A 982 -73.53 21.68 28.41
C ASN A 982 -73.24 20.16 28.64
N THR A 983 -73.67 19.41 29.66
CA THR A 983 -74.48 19.61 30.88
C THR A 983 -73.97 18.62 31.96
N ALA A 984 -74.48 18.73 33.19
CA ALA A 984 -74.41 17.75 34.27
C ALA A 984 -74.80 16.29 33.86
N GLY A 985 -74.58 15.26 34.69
CA GLY A 985 -74.30 15.33 36.14
C GLY A 985 -73.69 14.06 36.76
N TRP A 986 -73.29 14.07 38.03
CA TRP A 986 -74.08 14.13 39.29
C TRP A 986 -74.57 12.74 39.76
N LYS A 987 -74.48 12.37 41.06
CA LYS A 987 -73.71 12.94 42.19
C LYS A 987 -73.78 12.02 43.42
N ALA A 988 -72.73 12.04 44.26
CA ALA A 988 -72.75 11.73 45.71
C ALA A 988 -73.19 10.28 46.10
N ALA A 989 -73.09 9.83 47.35
CA ALA A 989 -72.60 10.42 48.62
C ALA A 989 -71.86 9.30 49.43
N SER A 990 -71.30 9.46 50.64
CA SER A 990 -71.34 10.54 51.64
C SER A 990 -70.22 10.33 52.69
N GLN A 991 -69.69 11.41 53.29
CA GLN A 991 -69.21 11.50 54.70
C GLN A 991 -68.02 10.60 55.16
N ASP A 992 -67.25 10.87 56.23
CA ASP A 992 -66.91 12.02 57.10
C ASP A 992 -65.56 11.63 57.82
N THR A 993 -64.80 12.39 58.62
CA THR A 993 -64.88 13.71 59.29
C THR A 993 -63.42 14.25 59.50
N GLY A 994 -63.16 15.19 60.45
CA GLY A 994 -62.00 14.99 61.35
C GLY A 994 -60.77 15.93 61.31
N GLN A 995 -60.98 17.24 61.41
CA GLN A 995 -60.06 18.29 61.92
C GLN A 995 -58.60 17.99 62.39
N ARG A 996 -57.65 18.76 61.83
CA ARG A 996 -56.74 19.73 62.52
C ARG A 996 -55.64 19.25 63.51
N VAL A 997 -54.41 19.18 63.00
CA VAL A 997 -53.15 19.87 63.46
C VAL A 997 -52.91 20.06 64.97
N ASP A 998 -51.79 19.52 65.52
CA ASP A 998 -50.67 20.37 66.01
C ASP A 998 -49.29 19.66 66.27
N LEU A 999 -48.26 20.50 66.46
CA LEU A 999 -46.81 20.33 66.77
C LEU A 999 -46.38 19.13 67.65
N SER A 1000 -45.17 18.54 67.51
CA SER A 1000 -43.89 19.20 67.90
C SER A 1000 -42.60 18.35 67.76
N LYS A 1001 -41.48 19.06 67.51
CA LYS A 1001 -40.06 18.87 67.96
C LYS A 1001 -39.42 17.46 68.00
N TYR A 1002 -38.42 17.25 67.12
CA TYR A 1002 -37.24 16.41 67.37
C TYR A 1002 -36.05 17.28 67.84
N THR A 1003 -35.19 16.75 68.72
CA THR A 1003 -33.96 17.41 69.20
C THR A 1003 -32.97 16.39 69.75
N GLY A 1004 -31.64 16.53 69.51
CA GLY A 1004 -30.68 16.12 70.56
C GLY A 1004 -29.37 15.35 70.28
N GLY A 1005 -28.84 15.19 69.05
CA GLY A 1005 -27.42 14.79 68.82
C GLY A 1005 -26.89 13.50 69.50
N PRO A 1006 -25.57 13.35 69.76
CA PRO A 1006 -24.41 14.17 69.38
C PRO A 1006 -23.34 13.45 68.51
N HIS A 1007 -22.14 14.03 68.39
CA HIS A 1007 -21.02 13.65 67.50
C HIS A 1007 -20.08 12.52 68.03
N CYS A 1008 -19.06 12.21 67.19
CA CYS A 1008 -17.75 11.60 67.46
C CYS A 1008 -17.62 10.06 67.31
N SER A 1009 -16.47 9.47 66.90
CA SER A 1009 -15.29 9.96 66.15
C SER A 1009 -14.38 8.78 65.76
N GLY A 1010 -13.55 8.93 64.72
CA GLY A 1010 -12.48 7.99 64.30
C GLY A 1010 -12.25 8.10 62.79
N MET A 1011 -11.17 8.68 62.23
CA MET A 1011 -9.71 8.59 62.45
C MET A 1011 -9.05 7.28 61.98
N SER A 1012 -7.84 7.44 61.43
CA SER A 1012 -7.17 6.55 60.47
C SER A 1012 -6.12 5.61 61.08
N ALA A 1013 -5.51 4.81 60.18
CA ALA A 1013 -4.50 3.76 60.41
C ALA A 1013 -5.08 2.46 61.01
N ILE A 1014 -4.67 1.27 60.57
CA ILE A 1014 -3.53 0.92 59.69
C ILE A 1014 -4.00 0.64 58.26
#